data_AF-B6B1I7-F1
#
_entry.id   AF-B6B1I7-F1
#
_cell.length_a   1.000
_cell.length_b   1.000
_cell.length_c   1.000
_cell.angle_alpha   90.00
_cell.angle_beta   90.00
_cell.angle_gamma   90.00
#
_symmetry.space_group_name_H-M   'P 1'
#
loop_
_entity.id
_entity.type
_entity.pdbx_description
1 polymer ?
#
loop_
_entity_poly.entity_id
_entity_poly.type
_entity_poly.pdbx_seq_one_letter_code
_entity_poly.pdbx_strand_id
1 'polypeptide(L)'
;MYPGKEEELAAATAEFAQIWAAPDDKQWGYVLLKRQDFIDYWRRIINVPKGSMTTCESVTDGMHKLMRALPDGQLRGKRVLVAEDCFPSMHFLLAGLAPKMGFTLDTVPKRDGASWVEPDDFMAQWGRDVGLALLTWVTSTASARIDLEPLVAHGRDMGSMIGIDITQAAGLIPFDAMEPKVDFVLSTSLKWMCGTPGAGIFYVDKALARELEPEARGWFSQNNPFSWDLDKFEYAPDIRRFDSGTPGSVAALSSLPALKWHAGQDHAELASWNRELVDLIIKRADALDLPLHSPRDVDTRGGSVMLRFPDKAEAAAVVGALGVEGLSVDFRGQLLRLSPGNVTLKETINDVFDLTDEVMARRRRRFAGQGAHKKENDMSSSDVLGALGGMLLSGDIRIVDCTAQLGPDTPIIHLPEDFAVNTPQVEIHKISEYDADGPFFAWNWMKLGEHSGTHFDAPHHWISGKDHADGFTDTLDMQRIMAPVNVIDCSAQSEANNDFLLTVEQVKEWEVKYGEINPGEWVVMRTDWDKRSHDPVLFLNEDPDPHEDGSHSPGPTTECIDYLLSKGIVGWGTQCIGTDAGMAGKFSPPYPAHNYLHRDNCFGLASLCNLDQLPPKGAILIAAPLKIDNGTGSPIRAMALVPKC
;
A
#
# COMPACT_ATOMS: atom_id res chain seq x y z
N MET A 1 11.61 17.60 1.19
CA MET A 1 13.05 17.66 0.89
C MET A 1 13.36 19.06 0.35
N TYR A 2 14.63 19.48 0.38
CA TYR A 2 15.12 20.71 -0.27
C TYR A 2 16.36 20.39 -1.13
N PRO A 3 16.69 21.22 -2.14
CA PRO A 3 17.87 21.02 -2.98
C PRO A 3 19.17 20.98 -2.16
N GLY A 4 20.05 20.00 -2.41
CA GLY A 4 21.34 19.86 -1.70
C GLY A 4 21.28 19.20 -0.32
N LYS A 5 20.09 18.77 0.15
CA LYS A 5 19.92 18.24 1.51
C LYS A 5 20.88 17.12 1.89
N GLU A 6 21.12 16.16 1.00
CA GLU A 6 21.97 15.01 1.29
C GLU A 6 23.41 15.44 1.60
N GLU A 7 23.99 16.27 0.73
CA GLU A 7 25.35 16.79 0.88
C GLU A 7 25.50 17.65 2.13
N GLU A 8 24.56 18.59 2.35
CA GLU A 8 24.64 19.50 3.50
C GLU A 8 24.43 18.77 4.84
N LEU A 9 23.54 17.77 4.88
CA LEU A 9 23.32 16.92 6.05
C LEU A 9 24.56 16.06 6.34
N ALA A 10 25.16 15.47 5.31
CA ALA A 10 26.39 14.70 5.44
C ALA A 10 27.54 15.57 5.97
N ALA A 11 27.68 16.79 5.44
CA ALA A 11 28.70 17.73 5.90
C ALA A 11 28.50 18.14 7.37
N ALA A 12 27.27 18.49 7.76
CA ALA A 12 26.96 18.90 9.13
C ALA A 12 27.20 17.76 10.15
N THR A 13 26.86 16.53 9.79
CA THR A 13 27.06 15.36 10.65
C THR A 13 28.53 14.95 10.74
N ALA A 14 29.29 15.06 9.64
CA ALA A 14 30.74 14.86 9.63
C ALA A 14 31.48 15.92 10.47
N GLU A 15 31.11 17.21 10.36
CA GLU A 15 31.64 18.30 11.20
C GLU A 15 31.41 17.99 12.68
N PHE A 16 30.18 17.59 13.05
CA PHE A 16 29.86 17.18 14.42
C PHE A 16 30.73 16.02 14.90
N ALA A 17 30.86 14.96 14.10
CA ALA A 17 31.64 13.78 14.48
C ALA A 17 33.13 14.14 14.71
N GLN A 18 33.71 14.98 13.85
CA GLN A 18 35.09 15.44 13.99
C GLN A 18 35.32 16.24 15.27
N ILE A 19 34.43 17.21 15.55
CA ILE A 19 34.56 18.05 16.73
C ILE A 19 34.29 17.25 18.00
N TRP A 20 33.28 16.39 18.00
CA TRP A 20 32.91 15.62 19.20
C TRP A 20 33.95 14.55 19.55
N ALA A 21 34.61 13.95 18.56
CA ALA A 21 35.66 12.95 18.77
C ALA A 21 37.06 13.53 19.05
N ALA A 22 37.25 14.85 18.88
CA ALA A 22 38.53 15.48 19.14
C ALA A 22 38.92 15.37 20.62
N PRO A 23 40.20 15.09 20.96
CA PRO A 23 40.66 15.05 22.36
C PRO A 23 40.97 16.46 22.89
N ASP A 24 40.00 17.38 22.80
CA ASP A 24 40.04 18.73 23.38
C ASP A 24 38.75 19.03 24.17
N ASP A 25 38.51 20.29 24.59
CA ASP A 25 37.33 20.69 25.40
C ASP A 25 36.29 21.53 24.61
N LYS A 26 36.33 21.52 23.26
CA LYS A 26 35.47 22.40 22.44
C LYS A 26 34.05 21.89 22.23
N GLN A 27 33.77 20.64 22.59
CA GLN A 27 32.55 19.91 22.24
C GLN A 27 31.28 20.61 22.74
N TRP A 28 31.27 21.01 24.01
CA TRP A 28 30.09 21.64 24.63
C TRP A 28 29.81 23.02 24.07
N GLY A 29 30.84 23.83 23.86
CA GLY A 29 30.70 25.14 23.23
C GLY A 29 30.10 25.02 21.82
N TYR A 30 30.61 24.07 21.03
CA TYR A 30 30.09 23.79 19.69
C TYR A 30 28.64 23.32 19.69
N VAL A 31 28.31 22.28 20.46
CA VAL A 31 26.98 21.64 20.40
C VAL A 31 25.88 22.54 20.94
N LEU A 32 26.14 23.24 22.06
CA LEU A 32 25.13 24.14 22.62
C LEU A 32 24.89 25.35 21.70
N LEU A 33 25.91 25.84 21.01
CA LEU A 33 25.74 26.88 19.98
C LEU A 33 24.91 26.38 18.80
N LYS A 34 25.19 25.19 18.26
CA LYS A 34 24.41 24.62 17.14
C LYS A 34 22.96 24.37 17.55
N ARG A 35 22.70 23.91 18.78
CA ARG A 35 21.34 23.81 19.32
C ARG A 35 20.66 25.18 19.40
N GLN A 36 21.37 26.20 19.88
CA GLN A 36 20.82 27.56 19.96
C GLN A 36 20.54 28.15 18.57
N ASP A 37 21.39 27.89 17.57
CA ASP A 37 21.15 28.29 16.18
C ASP A 37 19.84 27.68 15.67
N PHE A 38 19.59 26.39 15.95
CA PHE A 38 18.37 25.70 15.56
C PHE A 38 17.14 26.37 16.18
N ILE A 39 17.20 26.69 17.47
CA ILE A 39 16.16 27.43 18.18
C ILE A 39 15.97 28.82 17.56
N ASP A 40 17.05 29.55 17.27
CA ASP A 40 16.96 30.91 16.75
C ASP A 40 16.37 30.97 15.32
N TYR A 41 16.67 29.98 14.47
CA TYR A 41 16.04 29.86 13.15
C TYR A 41 14.55 29.58 13.27
N TRP A 42 14.16 28.55 14.02
CA TRP A 42 12.77 28.23 14.26
C TRP A 42 11.98 29.42 14.82
N ARG A 43 12.58 30.12 15.79
CA ARG A 43 11.97 31.28 16.44
C ARG A 43 11.60 32.36 15.44
N ARG A 44 12.45 32.58 14.44
CA ARG A 44 12.19 33.55 13.35
C ARG A 44 11.09 33.05 12.42
N ILE A 45 11.08 31.75 12.11
CA ILE A 45 10.08 31.13 11.21
C ILE A 45 8.65 31.23 11.76
N ILE A 46 8.47 31.05 13.07
CA ILE A 46 7.14 31.11 13.71
C ILE A 46 6.87 32.43 14.46
N ASN A 47 7.77 33.41 14.29
CA ASN A 47 7.76 34.71 14.97
C ASN A 47 7.54 34.66 16.49
N VAL A 48 8.47 34.11 17.28
CA VAL A 48 8.37 34.13 18.76
C VAL A 48 9.50 34.91 19.45
N PRO A 49 9.32 35.43 20.68
CA PRO A 49 10.38 36.15 21.39
C PRO A 49 11.63 35.30 21.71
N LYS A 50 12.80 35.93 21.86
CA LYS A 50 13.99 35.20 22.34
C LYS A 50 13.76 34.61 23.74
N GLY A 51 14.17 33.37 23.98
CA GLY A 51 14.06 32.73 25.29
C GLY A 51 12.64 32.23 25.64
N SER A 52 11.75 32.08 24.67
CA SER A 52 10.40 31.51 24.84
C SER A 52 10.22 30.15 24.16
N MET A 53 11.25 29.62 23.51
CA MET A 53 11.20 28.33 22.81
C MET A 53 12.43 27.48 23.11
N THR A 54 12.21 26.18 23.27
CA THR A 54 13.24 25.16 23.46
C THR A 54 13.01 23.96 22.55
N THR A 55 13.92 22.98 22.59
CA THR A 55 13.81 21.73 21.85
C THR A 55 13.05 20.67 22.65
N CYS A 56 12.31 19.81 21.97
CA CYS A 56 11.76 18.56 22.51
C CYS A 56 12.06 17.40 21.54
N GLU A 57 11.94 16.16 21.97
CA GLU A 57 12.19 15.02 21.07
C GLU A 57 11.07 14.84 20.04
N SER A 58 9.84 15.17 20.44
CA SER A 58 8.63 15.07 19.63
C SER A 58 7.56 16.07 20.10
N VAL A 59 6.53 16.28 19.28
CA VAL A 59 5.31 17.01 19.66
C VAL A 59 4.72 16.44 20.95
N THR A 60 4.71 15.11 21.09
CA THR A 60 4.20 14.39 22.26
C THR A 60 5.03 14.68 23.52
N ASP A 61 6.35 14.71 23.41
CA ASP A 61 7.24 15.11 24.51
C ASP A 61 7.01 16.57 24.92
N GLY A 62 6.89 17.49 23.96
CA GLY A 62 6.59 18.90 24.24
C GLY A 62 5.24 19.08 24.96
N MET A 63 4.20 18.38 24.51
CA MET A 63 2.89 18.40 25.17
C MET A 63 2.95 17.80 26.58
N HIS A 64 3.66 16.68 26.76
CA HIS A 64 3.84 16.07 28.07
C HIS A 64 4.55 17.02 29.05
N LYS A 65 5.64 17.67 28.61
CA LYS A 65 6.38 18.68 29.38
C LYS A 65 5.47 19.81 29.84
N LEU A 66 4.62 20.35 28.96
CA LEU A 66 3.65 21.39 29.32
C LEU A 66 2.67 20.87 30.37
N MET A 67 2.00 19.75 30.08
CA MET A 67 0.95 19.21 30.94
C MET A 67 1.47 18.92 32.36
N ARG A 68 2.66 18.34 32.49
CA ARG A 68 3.28 18.05 33.78
C ARG A 68 3.89 19.28 34.48
N ALA A 69 3.93 20.43 33.83
CA ALA A 69 4.40 21.69 34.42
C ALA A 69 3.26 22.56 34.98
N LEU A 70 2.00 22.24 34.69
CA LEU A 70 0.84 22.98 35.16
C LEU A 70 0.70 22.86 36.68
N PRO A 71 0.43 23.98 37.41
CA PRO A 71 0.07 23.96 38.81
C PRO A 71 -0.96 22.90 39.19
N ASP A 72 -0.76 22.29 40.35
CA ASP A 72 -1.67 21.28 40.90
C ASP A 72 -3.10 21.82 40.97
N GLY A 73 -4.03 21.08 40.36
CA GLY A 73 -5.45 21.44 40.34
C GLY A 73 -5.88 22.37 39.21
N GLN A 74 -4.98 22.95 38.41
CA GLN A 74 -5.34 23.86 37.32
C GLN A 74 -6.33 23.25 36.32
N LEU A 75 -6.17 21.96 36.01
CA LEU A 75 -7.05 21.19 35.12
C LEU A 75 -8.03 20.27 35.86
N ARG A 76 -7.97 20.18 37.20
CA ARG A 76 -8.81 19.25 37.95
C ARG A 76 -10.28 19.64 37.83
N GLY A 77 -11.12 18.70 37.41
CA GLY A 77 -12.54 18.92 37.15
C GLY A 77 -12.84 19.73 35.88
N LYS A 78 -11.82 20.07 35.09
CA LYS A 78 -11.98 20.75 33.80
C LYS A 78 -11.91 19.78 32.63
N ARG A 79 -12.31 20.25 31.46
CA ARG A 79 -12.12 19.53 30.19
C ARG A 79 -10.81 19.95 29.49
N VAL A 80 -10.18 19.01 28.81
CA VAL A 80 -9.13 19.25 27.82
C VAL A 80 -9.69 18.88 26.47
N LEU A 81 -9.80 19.86 25.58
CA LEU A 81 -10.52 19.74 24.31
C LEU A 81 -9.55 19.49 23.15
N VAL A 82 -9.82 18.45 22.36
CA VAL A 82 -9.11 18.11 21.11
C VAL A 82 -10.12 17.71 20.03
N ALA A 83 -9.72 17.81 18.76
CA ALA A 83 -10.53 17.33 17.64
C ALA A 83 -10.32 15.81 17.42
N GLU A 84 -11.32 15.11 16.89
CA GLU A 84 -11.20 13.68 16.56
C GLU A 84 -10.07 13.39 15.57
N ASP A 85 -9.83 14.30 14.63
CA ASP A 85 -8.76 14.24 13.64
C ASP A 85 -7.41 14.80 14.15
N CYS A 86 -7.32 15.13 15.44
CA CYS A 86 -6.04 15.34 16.13
C CYS A 86 -5.17 14.07 16.02
N PHE A 87 -3.86 14.25 15.91
CA PHE A 87 -2.95 13.13 15.66
C PHE A 87 -3.03 12.08 16.81
N PRO A 88 -3.08 10.77 16.52
CA PRO A 88 -3.32 9.73 17.53
C PRO A 88 -2.40 9.78 18.75
N SER A 89 -1.15 10.21 18.59
CA SER A 89 -0.21 10.31 19.72
C SER A 89 -0.65 11.32 20.78
N MET A 90 -1.37 12.39 20.41
CA MET A 90 -1.95 13.33 21.38
C MET A 90 -3.09 12.69 22.16
N HIS A 91 -3.97 11.96 21.48
CA HIS A 91 -5.06 11.20 22.12
C HIS A 91 -4.52 10.22 23.17
N PHE A 92 -3.50 9.42 22.81
CA PHE A 92 -2.90 8.46 23.73
C PHE A 92 -2.26 9.13 24.95
N LEU A 93 -1.51 10.21 24.73
CA LEU A 93 -0.87 10.97 25.80
C LEU A 93 -1.92 11.56 26.77
N LEU A 94 -2.91 12.27 26.23
CA LEU A 94 -3.90 12.97 27.02
C LEU A 94 -4.81 12.01 27.77
N ALA A 95 -5.23 10.90 27.14
CA ALA A 95 -6.01 9.86 27.80
C ALA A 95 -5.24 9.24 28.98
N GLY A 96 -3.92 9.03 28.84
CA GLY A 96 -3.07 8.52 29.91
C GLY A 96 -2.83 9.54 31.05
N LEU A 97 -2.85 10.83 30.75
CA LEU A 97 -2.67 11.91 31.74
C LEU A 97 -3.97 12.31 32.46
N ALA A 98 -5.13 12.17 31.80
CA ALA A 98 -6.44 12.53 32.32
C ALA A 98 -6.69 12.02 33.76
N PRO A 99 -6.56 10.72 34.09
CA PRO A 99 -6.80 10.23 35.45
C PRO A 99 -5.76 10.74 36.47
N LYS A 100 -4.53 11.03 36.03
CA LYS A 100 -3.45 11.50 36.92
C LYS A 100 -3.63 12.96 37.31
N MET A 101 -4.11 13.77 36.38
CA MET A 101 -4.27 15.22 36.55
C MET A 101 -5.71 15.62 36.89
N GLY A 102 -6.66 14.69 36.80
CA GLY A 102 -8.05 14.88 37.20
C GLY A 102 -8.89 15.71 36.23
N PHE A 103 -8.50 15.76 34.96
CA PHE A 103 -9.30 16.40 33.88
C PHE A 103 -10.06 15.34 33.08
N THR A 104 -11.06 15.77 32.32
CA THR A 104 -11.74 14.92 31.32
C THR A 104 -11.21 15.26 29.94
N LEU A 105 -10.66 14.27 29.23
CA LEU A 105 -10.34 14.43 27.81
C LEU A 105 -11.65 14.46 27.03
N ASP A 106 -11.87 15.52 26.28
CA ASP A 106 -13.04 15.70 25.43
C ASP A 106 -12.61 15.79 23.97
N THR A 107 -13.24 14.97 23.13
CA THR A 107 -12.91 14.81 21.71
C THR A 107 -14.09 15.26 20.87
N VAL A 108 -13.94 16.37 20.17
CA VAL A 108 -14.96 16.89 19.25
C VAL A 108 -15.04 15.96 18.04
N PRO A 109 -16.17 15.30 17.78
CA PRO A 109 -16.31 14.34 16.69
C PRO A 109 -16.43 15.05 15.34
N LYS A 110 -16.07 14.34 14.27
CA LYS A 110 -16.43 14.73 12.91
C LYS A 110 -17.94 14.55 12.71
N ARG A 111 -18.52 15.34 11.82
CA ARG A 111 -19.88 15.08 11.31
C ARG A 111 -19.91 13.78 10.52
N ASP A 112 -21.07 13.11 10.45
CA ASP A 112 -21.22 11.88 9.67
C ASP A 112 -20.82 12.12 8.20
N GLY A 113 -19.89 11.28 7.71
CA GLY A 113 -19.34 11.38 6.36
C GLY A 113 -18.32 12.52 6.14
N ALA A 114 -18.08 13.39 7.13
CA ALA A 114 -17.07 14.43 7.04
C ALA A 114 -15.65 13.87 7.19
N SER A 115 -14.70 14.56 6.58
CA SER A 115 -13.29 14.14 6.53
C SER A 115 -12.43 14.80 7.62
N TRP A 116 -12.92 15.88 8.22
CA TRP A 116 -12.30 16.63 9.32
C TRP A 116 -13.37 17.17 10.28
N VAL A 117 -12.94 17.71 11.42
CA VAL A 117 -13.81 18.41 12.39
C VAL A 117 -13.97 19.87 11.97
N GLU A 118 -15.21 20.36 11.92
CA GLU A 118 -15.49 21.74 11.55
C GLU A 118 -15.19 22.72 12.71
N PRO A 119 -14.59 23.89 12.44
CA PRO A 119 -14.33 24.92 13.45
C PRO A 119 -15.54 25.29 14.32
N ASP A 120 -16.72 25.37 13.72
CA ASP A 120 -17.96 25.71 14.43
C ASP A 120 -18.37 24.63 15.43
N ASP A 121 -18.18 23.36 15.10
CA ASP A 121 -18.49 22.25 16.01
C ASP A 121 -17.50 22.24 17.18
N PHE A 122 -16.23 22.59 16.92
CA PHE A 122 -15.21 22.72 17.95
C PHE A 122 -15.54 23.86 18.91
N MET A 123 -15.88 25.05 18.41
CA MET A 123 -16.28 26.20 19.25
C MET A 123 -17.58 25.92 20.02
N ALA A 124 -18.54 25.21 19.43
CA ALA A 124 -19.79 24.85 20.10
C ALA A 124 -19.58 23.95 21.33
N GLN A 125 -18.54 23.11 21.33
CA GLN A 125 -18.17 22.28 22.49
C GLN A 125 -17.21 22.97 23.46
N TRP A 126 -16.61 24.09 23.06
CA TRP A 126 -15.65 24.85 23.84
C TRP A 126 -16.35 25.81 24.81
N GLY A 127 -16.68 25.30 26.00
CA GLY A 127 -17.26 26.08 27.10
C GLY A 127 -16.24 26.62 28.11
N ARG A 128 -16.71 27.39 29.10
CA ARG A 128 -15.88 27.95 30.20
C ARG A 128 -15.25 26.92 31.14
N ASP A 129 -15.74 25.68 31.09
CA ASP A 129 -15.24 24.53 31.82
C ASP A 129 -14.04 23.84 31.11
N VAL A 130 -13.69 24.28 29.90
CA VAL A 130 -12.49 23.85 29.18
C VAL A 130 -11.27 24.59 29.77
N GLY A 131 -10.35 23.83 30.37
CA GLY A 131 -9.10 24.38 30.91
C GLY A 131 -8.03 24.57 29.86
N LEU A 132 -7.99 23.69 28.85
CA LEU A 132 -7.02 23.72 27.75
C LEU A 132 -7.69 23.24 26.47
N ALA A 133 -7.46 23.94 25.36
CA ALA A 133 -7.78 23.48 24.02
C ALA A 133 -6.50 23.34 23.19
N LEU A 134 -6.31 22.18 22.57
CA LEU A 134 -5.22 21.94 21.63
C LEU A 134 -5.78 21.92 20.21
N LEU A 135 -5.42 22.93 19.43
CA LEU A 135 -5.86 23.10 18.05
C LEU A 135 -4.84 22.47 17.11
N THR A 136 -5.30 21.57 16.23
CA THR A 136 -4.48 21.06 15.11
C THR A 136 -4.65 22.02 13.94
N TRP A 137 -3.62 22.80 13.61
CA TRP A 137 -3.74 23.85 12.60
C TRP A 137 -4.00 23.30 11.19
N VAL A 138 -3.29 22.22 10.84
CA VAL A 138 -3.50 21.46 9.61
C VAL A 138 -3.57 19.96 9.95
N THR A 139 -4.64 19.30 9.52
CA THR A 139 -4.86 17.88 9.84
C THR A 139 -3.97 16.97 9.00
N SER A 140 -3.43 15.91 9.59
CA SER A 140 -2.56 14.96 8.86
C SER A 140 -3.34 13.96 7.98
N THR A 141 -4.65 13.86 8.23
CA THR A 141 -5.58 12.90 7.64
C THR A 141 -6.23 13.45 6.37
N ALA A 142 -6.63 14.72 6.39
CA ALA A 142 -7.32 15.38 5.28
C ALA A 142 -6.60 16.63 4.77
N SER A 143 -5.52 17.08 5.42
CA SER A 143 -4.89 18.38 5.12
C SER A 143 -5.87 19.55 5.24
N ALA A 144 -6.88 19.43 6.10
CA ALA A 144 -7.80 20.53 6.37
C ALA A 144 -7.10 21.54 7.28
N ARG A 145 -7.20 22.83 6.94
CA ARG A 145 -6.60 23.95 7.66
C ARG A 145 -7.69 24.78 8.31
N ILE A 146 -7.52 25.06 9.60
CA ILE A 146 -8.42 25.95 10.35
C ILE A 146 -7.89 27.39 10.33
N ASP A 147 -8.82 28.34 10.36
CA ASP A 147 -8.52 29.74 10.65
C ASP A 147 -8.41 29.93 12.16
N LEU A 148 -7.26 30.40 12.64
CA LEU A 148 -6.97 30.48 14.07
C LEU A 148 -7.59 31.70 14.74
N GLU A 149 -7.82 32.80 14.03
CA GLU A 149 -8.31 34.05 14.62
C GLU A 149 -9.63 33.87 15.39
N PRO A 150 -10.71 33.31 14.81
CA PRO A 150 -11.96 33.12 15.53
C PRO A 150 -11.85 32.10 16.68
N LEU A 151 -11.12 30.99 16.50
CA LEU A 151 -10.95 30.00 17.56
C LEU A 151 -10.15 30.55 18.75
N VAL A 152 -9.10 31.31 18.48
CA VAL A 152 -8.30 31.93 19.55
C VAL A 152 -9.14 32.96 20.30
N ALA A 153 -9.87 33.83 19.59
CA ALA A 153 -10.77 34.80 20.23
C ALA A 153 -11.81 34.11 21.12
N HIS A 154 -12.49 33.07 20.62
CA HIS A 154 -13.44 32.27 21.40
C HIS A 154 -12.80 31.66 22.64
N GLY A 155 -11.61 31.05 22.49
CA GLY A 155 -10.89 30.46 23.60
C GLY A 155 -10.48 31.45 24.69
N ARG A 156 -10.13 32.68 24.30
CA ARG A 156 -9.86 33.77 25.26
C ARG A 156 -11.13 34.15 26.02
N ASP A 157 -12.27 34.26 25.36
CA ASP A 157 -13.55 34.56 26.00
C ASP A 157 -13.99 33.46 27.00
N MET A 158 -13.66 32.20 26.70
CA MET A 158 -13.90 31.06 27.59
C MET A 158 -12.91 30.97 28.76
N GLY A 159 -11.74 31.60 28.65
CA GLY A 159 -10.70 31.59 29.68
C GLY A 159 -9.82 30.34 29.67
N SER A 160 -9.65 29.70 28.51
CA SER A 160 -8.84 28.49 28.35
C SER A 160 -7.40 28.81 27.97
N MET A 161 -6.49 27.89 28.30
CA MET A 161 -5.16 27.85 27.69
C MET A 161 -5.28 27.30 26.25
N ILE A 162 -4.59 27.91 25.30
CA ILE A 162 -4.70 27.60 23.86
C ILE A 162 -3.34 27.21 23.31
N GLY A 163 -3.25 25.96 22.85
CA GLY A 163 -2.07 25.42 22.18
C GLY A 163 -2.31 25.10 20.73
N ILE A 164 -1.29 25.27 19.89
CA ILE A 164 -1.37 24.94 18.47
C ILE A 164 -0.33 23.88 18.09
N ASP A 165 -0.78 22.80 17.45
CA ASP A 165 0.09 21.90 16.69
C ASP A 165 0.14 22.37 15.23
N ILE A 166 1.32 22.81 14.79
CA ILE A 166 1.56 23.35 13.44
C ILE A 166 2.31 22.36 12.53
N THR A 167 2.51 21.12 12.98
CA THR A 167 3.43 20.13 12.36
C THR A 167 3.20 19.91 10.87
N GLN A 168 1.94 19.95 10.42
CA GLN A 168 1.56 19.63 9.03
C GLN A 168 1.66 20.82 8.07
N ALA A 169 2.15 21.98 8.51
CA ALA A 169 2.35 23.14 7.65
C ALA A 169 3.54 24.03 8.03
N ALA A 170 4.22 23.79 9.15
CA ALA A 170 5.37 24.57 9.59
C ALA A 170 6.46 24.64 8.50
N GLY A 171 6.87 25.87 8.13
CA GLY A 171 7.84 26.15 7.07
C GLY A 171 7.30 26.07 5.64
N LEU A 172 6.05 25.60 5.46
CA LEU A 172 5.37 25.66 4.17
C LEU A 172 4.41 26.85 4.10
N ILE A 173 3.48 26.92 5.05
CA ILE A 173 2.50 27.99 5.12
C ILE A 173 2.99 28.99 6.18
N PRO A 174 3.05 30.29 5.88
CA PRO A 174 3.41 31.31 6.86
C PRO A 174 2.56 31.19 8.13
N PHE A 175 3.23 31.19 9.28
CA PHE A 175 2.60 31.06 10.59
C PHE A 175 3.21 32.09 11.55
N ASP A 176 2.36 32.81 12.26
CA ASP A 176 2.75 33.77 13.27
C ASP A 176 2.12 33.40 14.62
N ALA A 177 2.94 33.01 15.60
CA ALA A 177 2.47 32.65 16.94
C ALA A 177 1.97 33.87 17.76
N MET A 178 2.22 35.09 17.27
CA MET A 178 1.86 36.35 17.89
C MET A 178 0.61 36.98 17.26
N GLU A 179 0.16 36.47 16.11
CA GLU A 179 -1.00 36.98 15.37
C GLU A 179 -1.90 35.82 14.84
N PRO A 180 -2.92 35.42 15.61
CA PRO A 180 -3.23 35.84 16.98
C PRO A 180 -2.26 35.24 18.01
N LYS A 181 -2.05 35.93 19.14
CA LYS A 181 -1.16 35.45 20.19
C LYS A 181 -1.68 34.18 20.89
N VAL A 182 -0.91 33.09 20.79
CA VAL A 182 -1.20 31.80 21.44
C VAL A 182 -0.31 31.52 22.65
N ASP A 183 -0.72 30.58 23.51
CA ASP A 183 -0.02 30.31 24.78
C ASP A 183 1.16 29.37 24.60
N PHE A 184 1.03 28.39 23.71
CA PHE A 184 2.12 27.48 23.36
C PHE A 184 1.97 26.93 21.93
N VAL A 185 3.10 26.51 21.35
CA VAL A 185 3.16 25.93 20.00
C VAL A 185 4.05 24.69 20.03
N LEU A 186 3.62 23.65 19.32
CA LEU A 186 4.34 22.40 19.15
C LEU A 186 4.59 22.13 17.67
N SER A 187 5.79 21.64 17.34
CA SER A 187 6.11 21.19 15.98
C SER A 187 7.35 20.29 15.93
N THR A 188 7.71 19.82 14.74
CA THR A 188 8.94 19.08 14.47
C THR A 188 9.54 19.45 13.12
N SER A 189 10.87 19.35 13.00
CA SER A 189 11.58 19.66 11.75
C SER A 189 11.45 18.58 10.68
N LEU A 190 11.07 17.34 11.01
CA LEU A 190 11.15 16.20 10.06
C LEU A 190 10.11 16.22 8.92
N LYS A 191 9.15 17.16 8.95
CA LYS A 191 8.08 17.29 7.95
C LYS A 191 8.47 18.33 6.88
N TRP A 192 7.64 19.35 6.67
CA TRP A 192 7.85 20.42 5.69
C TRP A 192 9.12 21.24 5.93
N MET A 193 9.54 21.32 7.18
CA MET A 193 10.82 21.88 7.61
C MET A 193 12.05 21.10 7.12
N CYS A 194 11.86 19.89 6.58
CA CYS A 194 12.89 19.07 5.94
C CYS A 194 14.11 18.70 6.80
N GLY A 195 14.02 18.83 8.12
CA GLY A 195 15.02 18.37 9.07
C GLY A 195 14.99 16.86 9.33
N THR A 196 15.46 16.45 10.49
CA THR A 196 15.63 15.04 10.91
C THR A 196 14.68 14.68 12.06
N PRO A 197 14.32 13.40 12.24
CA PRO A 197 13.55 12.96 13.41
C PRO A 197 14.28 13.27 14.73
N GLY A 198 13.53 13.45 15.81
CA GLY A 198 14.05 13.81 17.14
C GLY A 198 14.29 15.31 17.36
N ALA A 199 14.06 16.15 16.35
CA ALA A 199 14.20 17.62 16.44
C ALA A 199 12.83 18.31 16.48
N GLY A 200 12.18 18.24 17.64
CA GLY A 200 10.96 18.96 17.97
C GLY A 200 11.23 20.36 18.53
N ILE A 201 10.24 21.23 18.43
CA ILE A 201 10.21 22.52 19.11
C ILE A 201 9.00 22.63 20.03
N PHE A 202 9.22 23.37 21.12
CA PHE A 202 8.21 23.68 22.10
C PHE A 202 8.36 25.16 22.49
N TYR A 203 7.38 25.97 22.09
CA TYR A 203 7.26 27.37 22.48
C TYR A 203 6.21 27.52 23.57
N VAL A 204 6.47 28.40 24.55
CA VAL A 204 5.51 28.84 25.57
C VAL A 204 5.63 30.34 25.74
N ASP A 205 4.51 31.04 25.85
CA ASP A 205 4.51 32.47 26.19
C ASP A 205 5.34 32.74 27.46
N LYS A 206 6.10 33.83 27.47
CA LYS A 206 7.04 34.13 28.55
C LYS A 206 6.39 34.33 29.91
N ALA A 207 5.20 34.93 29.95
CA ALA A 207 4.50 35.14 31.21
C ALA A 207 4.02 33.79 31.74
N LEU A 208 3.39 32.99 30.87
CA LEU A 208 2.94 31.64 31.22
C LEU A 208 4.11 30.76 31.68
N ALA A 209 5.23 30.71 30.95
CA ALA A 209 6.38 29.88 31.29
C ALA A 209 6.89 30.12 32.72
N ARG A 210 6.80 31.36 33.24
CA ARG A 210 7.26 31.70 34.60
C ARG A 210 6.35 31.13 35.69
N GLU A 211 5.08 30.90 35.38
CA GLU A 211 4.08 30.32 36.28
C GLU A 211 4.11 28.78 36.30
N LEU A 212 4.85 28.18 35.37
CA LEU A 212 4.93 26.72 35.20
C LEU A 212 6.18 26.15 35.87
N GLU A 213 6.03 24.98 36.48
CA GLU A 213 7.10 24.23 37.15
C GLU A 213 7.25 22.83 36.55
N PRO A 214 8.13 22.63 35.55
CA PRO A 214 8.29 21.34 34.89
C PRO A 214 8.72 20.22 35.84
N GLU A 215 8.00 19.10 35.84
CA GLU A 215 8.27 17.96 36.73
C GLU A 215 9.71 17.43 36.61
N ALA A 216 10.25 17.38 35.40
CA ALA A 216 11.62 16.93 35.15
C ALA A 216 12.64 18.03 35.47
N ARG A 217 13.26 17.95 36.66
CA ARG A 217 14.35 18.83 37.08
C ARG A 217 15.71 18.26 36.69
N GLY A 218 16.60 19.11 36.20
CA GLY A 218 17.99 18.73 35.93
C GLY A 218 18.92 19.94 35.85
N TRP A 219 20.20 19.70 35.62
CA TRP A 219 21.19 20.77 35.61
C TRP A 219 20.93 21.84 34.53
N PHE A 220 20.39 21.51 33.35
CA PHE A 220 20.04 22.51 32.32
C PHE A 220 18.73 23.26 32.60
N SER A 221 17.94 22.84 33.59
CA SER A 221 16.71 23.54 33.95
C SER A 221 16.92 24.73 34.90
N GLN A 222 18.17 25.01 35.28
CA GLN A 222 18.58 26.12 36.15
C GLN A 222 19.25 27.25 35.35
N ASN A 223 19.31 28.45 35.94
CA ASN A 223 20.00 29.58 35.29
C ASN A 223 21.51 29.34 35.16
N ASN A 224 22.14 28.75 36.18
CA ASN A 224 23.53 28.29 36.15
C ASN A 224 23.58 26.75 36.16
N PRO A 225 23.82 26.09 35.01
CA PRO A 225 23.83 24.63 34.92
C PRO A 225 25.01 23.95 35.64
N PHE A 226 26.02 24.71 36.07
CA PHE A 226 27.16 24.17 36.83
C PHE A 226 27.05 24.48 38.34
N SER A 227 25.89 24.94 38.80
CA SER A 227 25.63 25.09 40.23
C SER A 227 25.49 23.72 40.88
N TRP A 228 26.38 23.41 41.83
CA TRP A 228 26.35 22.21 42.66
C TRP A 228 25.78 22.48 44.07
N ASP A 229 25.14 23.62 44.27
CA ASP A 229 24.40 23.93 45.51
C ASP A 229 23.06 23.17 45.51
N LEU A 230 23.12 21.90 45.94
CA LEU A 230 22.01 20.94 45.84
C LEU A 230 20.75 21.39 46.60
N ASP A 231 20.89 22.26 47.60
CA ASP A 231 19.80 22.74 48.44
C ASP A 231 19.16 24.04 47.90
N LYS A 232 19.69 24.63 46.81
CA LYS A 232 19.22 25.91 46.25
C LYS A 232 18.87 25.82 44.76
N PHE A 233 18.21 24.74 44.36
CA PHE A 233 17.70 24.61 43.01
C PHE A 233 16.68 25.73 42.70
N GLU A 234 16.93 26.48 41.64
CA GLU A 234 15.99 27.47 41.10
C GLU A 234 15.85 27.28 39.59
N TYR A 235 14.61 27.20 39.11
CA TYR A 235 14.35 27.13 37.67
C TYR A 235 14.89 28.35 36.94
N ALA A 236 15.39 28.15 35.72
CA ALA A 236 15.76 29.25 34.84
C ALA A 236 14.58 30.23 34.66
N PRO A 237 14.83 31.54 34.57
CA PRO A 237 13.78 32.56 34.46
C PRO A 237 13.10 32.63 33.08
N ASP A 238 13.52 31.75 32.17
CA ASP A 238 13.10 31.66 30.77
C ASP A 238 12.74 30.21 30.41
N ILE A 239 12.50 29.92 29.13
CA ILE A 239 12.08 28.60 28.64
C ILE A 239 13.05 27.47 28.99
N ARG A 240 14.32 27.74 29.32
CA ARG A 240 15.29 26.71 29.72
C ARG A 240 14.81 25.91 30.94
N ARG A 241 13.86 26.41 31.73
CA ARG A 241 13.23 25.61 32.80
C ARG A 241 12.61 24.30 32.35
N PHE A 242 12.25 24.19 31.06
CA PHE A 242 11.71 22.97 30.43
C PHE A 242 12.79 22.06 29.82
N ASP A 243 14.05 22.53 29.78
CA ASP A 243 15.19 21.63 29.63
C ASP A 243 15.31 20.78 30.92
N SER A 244 16.16 19.77 30.93
CA SER A 244 16.30 18.88 32.11
C SER A 244 17.74 18.45 32.28
N GLY A 245 18.06 17.23 31.86
CA GLY A 245 19.42 16.72 31.76
C GLY A 245 20.18 17.38 30.63
N THR A 246 21.29 16.73 30.24
CA THR A 246 22.04 17.11 29.05
C THR A 246 21.11 17.16 27.83
N PRO A 247 21.04 18.27 27.09
CA PRO A 247 20.08 18.41 25.99
C PRO A 247 20.45 17.52 24.80
N GLY A 248 19.48 16.76 24.29
CA GLY A 248 19.59 16.07 23.01
C GLY A 248 19.80 17.09 21.88
N SER A 249 21.00 17.08 21.29
CA SER A 249 21.41 18.15 20.35
C SER A 249 21.77 17.65 18.95
N VAL A 250 21.99 16.35 18.78
CA VAL A 250 22.35 15.76 17.48
C VAL A 250 21.25 15.98 16.44
N ALA A 251 19.99 15.71 16.79
CA ALA A 251 18.88 15.92 15.87
C ALA A 251 18.69 17.41 15.48
N ALA A 252 18.84 18.33 16.45
CA ALA A 252 18.77 19.76 16.19
C ALA A 252 19.90 20.21 15.24
N LEU A 253 21.12 19.75 15.49
CA LEU A 253 22.29 20.01 14.66
C LEU A 253 22.11 19.44 13.25
N SER A 254 21.70 18.19 13.13
CA SER A 254 21.46 17.53 11.83
C SER A 254 20.32 18.21 11.05
N SER A 255 19.39 18.87 11.74
CA SER A 255 18.34 19.66 11.08
C SER A 255 18.81 21.03 10.61
N LEU A 256 19.90 21.60 11.17
CA LEU A 256 20.33 22.98 10.90
C LEU A 256 20.47 23.33 9.41
N PRO A 257 21.02 22.48 8.54
CA PRO A 257 21.04 22.75 7.10
C PRO A 257 19.66 23.09 6.54
N ALA A 258 18.64 22.32 6.89
CA ALA A 258 17.27 22.56 6.46
C ALA A 258 16.72 23.90 7.00
N LEU A 259 17.05 24.23 8.25
CA LEU A 259 16.63 25.50 8.88
C LEU A 259 17.29 26.72 8.21
N LYS A 260 18.56 26.59 7.83
CA LYS A 260 19.29 27.63 7.07
C LYS A 260 18.71 27.80 5.68
N TRP A 261 18.38 26.69 5.01
CA TRP A 261 17.71 26.72 3.71
C TRP A 261 16.39 27.48 3.81
N HIS A 262 15.52 27.10 4.76
CA HIS A 262 14.25 27.77 5.04
C HIS A 262 14.42 29.26 5.32
N ALA A 263 15.42 29.65 6.12
CA ALA A 263 15.69 31.05 6.43
C ALA A 263 16.07 31.92 5.22
N GLY A 264 16.51 31.30 4.13
CA GLY A 264 16.80 31.95 2.86
C GLY A 264 15.64 31.97 1.87
N GLN A 265 14.50 31.34 2.18
CA GLN A 265 13.35 31.26 1.29
C GLN A 265 12.31 32.34 1.59
N ASP A 266 11.60 32.79 0.56
CA ASP A 266 10.32 33.45 0.73
C ASP A 266 9.22 32.40 0.96
N HIS A 267 8.66 32.38 2.17
CA HIS A 267 7.66 31.39 2.54
C HIS A 267 6.31 31.61 1.84
N ALA A 268 6.03 32.83 1.36
CA ALA A 268 4.86 33.08 0.54
C ALA A 268 5.02 32.46 -0.85
N GLU A 269 6.24 32.51 -1.42
CA GLU A 269 6.55 31.83 -2.68
C GLU A 269 6.52 30.31 -2.54
N LEU A 270 7.05 29.75 -1.44
CA LEU A 270 6.95 28.31 -1.15
C LEU A 270 5.50 27.84 -1.06
N ALA A 271 4.65 28.59 -0.35
CA ALA A 271 3.22 28.31 -0.26
C ALA A 271 2.55 28.39 -1.64
N SER A 272 2.85 29.43 -2.42
CA SER A 272 2.33 29.60 -3.79
C SER A 272 2.72 28.44 -4.71
N TRP A 273 3.98 28.01 -4.67
CA TRP A 273 4.46 26.90 -5.48
C TRP A 273 3.77 25.59 -5.11
N ASN A 274 3.68 25.27 -3.82
CA ASN A 274 2.95 24.08 -3.39
C ASN A 274 1.47 24.11 -3.80
N ARG A 275 0.81 25.28 -3.73
CA ARG A 275 -0.57 25.44 -4.20
C ARG A 275 -0.71 25.09 -5.68
N GLU A 276 0.19 25.56 -6.54
CA GLU A 276 0.18 25.19 -7.96
C GLU A 276 0.31 23.68 -8.18
N LEU A 277 1.17 23.00 -7.42
CA LEU A 277 1.35 21.55 -7.50
C LEU A 277 0.10 20.81 -7.01
N VAL A 278 -0.51 21.25 -5.92
CA VAL A 278 -1.73 20.64 -5.40
C VAL A 278 -2.91 20.87 -6.36
N ASP A 279 -3.02 22.05 -6.98
CA ASP A 279 -4.06 22.32 -7.96
C ASP A 279 -3.91 21.46 -9.22
N LEU A 280 -2.66 21.17 -9.63
CA LEU A 280 -2.39 20.18 -10.68
C LEU A 280 -2.85 18.77 -10.26
N ILE A 281 -2.53 18.34 -9.04
CA ILE A 281 -2.97 17.04 -8.51
C ILE A 281 -4.50 16.95 -8.51
N ILE A 282 -5.19 17.99 -8.03
CA ILE A 282 -6.66 18.04 -8.01
C ILE A 282 -7.22 17.95 -9.43
N LYS A 283 -6.67 18.73 -10.37
CA LYS A 283 -7.10 18.68 -11.78
C LYS A 283 -6.93 17.28 -12.38
N ARG A 284 -5.81 16.61 -12.09
CA ARG A 284 -5.54 15.25 -12.58
C ARG A 284 -6.45 14.21 -11.91
N ALA A 285 -6.75 14.37 -10.62
CA ALA A 285 -7.70 13.54 -9.90
C ALA A 285 -9.12 13.67 -10.44
N ASP A 286 -9.57 14.91 -10.71
CA ASP A 286 -10.87 15.17 -11.33
C ASP A 286 -10.98 14.52 -12.71
N ALA A 287 -9.90 14.48 -13.50
CA ALA A 287 -9.88 13.81 -14.80
C ALA A 287 -10.00 12.28 -14.71
N LEU A 288 -9.71 11.69 -13.56
CA LEU A 288 -9.85 10.26 -13.27
C LEU A 288 -11.08 9.94 -12.40
N ASP A 289 -11.96 10.92 -12.16
CA ASP A 289 -13.13 10.80 -11.29
C ASP A 289 -12.77 10.32 -9.85
N LEU A 290 -11.58 10.66 -9.35
CA LEU A 290 -11.13 10.33 -8.00
C LEU A 290 -11.59 11.39 -6.99
N PRO A 291 -12.53 11.09 -6.06
CA PRO A 291 -13.05 12.10 -5.14
C PRO A 291 -11.99 12.60 -4.16
N LEU A 292 -12.03 13.90 -3.84
CA LEU A 292 -11.19 14.48 -2.81
C LEU A 292 -11.66 14.08 -1.41
N HIS A 293 -10.70 13.71 -0.56
CA HIS A 293 -10.88 13.64 0.89
C HIS A 293 -10.42 14.94 1.59
N SER A 294 -9.57 15.72 0.92
CA SER A 294 -9.12 17.03 1.38
C SER A 294 -10.05 18.16 0.95
N PRO A 295 -10.04 19.32 1.65
CA PRO A 295 -10.73 20.51 1.17
C PRO A 295 -10.24 20.95 -0.21
N ARG A 296 -11.18 21.33 -1.08
CA ARG A 296 -10.86 21.86 -2.41
C ARG A 296 -10.39 23.31 -2.35
N ASP A 297 -10.94 24.08 -1.43
CA ASP A 297 -10.57 25.48 -1.22
C ASP A 297 -9.11 25.58 -0.75
N VAL A 298 -8.35 26.43 -1.43
CA VAL A 298 -6.93 26.67 -1.18
C VAL A 298 -6.70 27.34 0.18
N ASP A 299 -7.65 28.14 0.64
CA ASP A 299 -7.52 28.86 1.90
C ASP A 299 -7.90 28.01 3.11
N THR A 300 -8.59 26.88 2.93
CA THR A 300 -8.92 25.94 4.02
C THR A 300 -8.11 24.63 3.92
N ARG A 301 -7.04 24.60 3.12
CA ARG A 301 -6.19 23.42 2.91
C ARG A 301 -4.73 23.68 3.34
N GLY A 302 -4.06 22.61 3.74
CA GLY A 302 -2.61 22.52 3.92
C GLY A 302 -1.86 22.28 2.61
N GLY A 303 -0.68 21.65 2.72
CA GLY A 303 0.19 21.38 1.57
C GLY A 303 0.02 20.01 0.90
N SER A 304 -0.88 19.19 1.41
CA SER A 304 -1.13 17.82 0.94
C SER A 304 -2.55 17.70 0.39
N VAL A 305 -2.78 16.64 -0.38
CA VAL A 305 -4.11 16.26 -0.84
C VAL A 305 -4.29 14.76 -0.72
N MET A 306 -5.45 14.37 -0.20
CA MET A 306 -5.87 12.99 -0.06
C MET A 306 -7.00 12.72 -1.04
N LEU A 307 -6.86 11.61 -1.78
CA LEU A 307 -7.79 11.16 -2.80
C LEU A 307 -8.41 9.85 -2.38
N ARG A 308 -9.69 9.64 -2.67
CA ARG A 308 -10.40 8.40 -2.41
C ARG A 308 -10.40 7.53 -3.64
N PHE A 309 -9.79 6.35 -3.53
CA PHE A 309 -9.91 5.30 -4.52
C PHE A 309 -11.20 4.48 -4.29
N PRO A 310 -11.69 3.75 -5.30
CA PRO A 310 -12.85 2.88 -5.18
C PRO A 310 -12.73 1.85 -4.05
N ASP A 311 -11.54 1.27 -3.87
CA ASP A 311 -11.26 0.36 -2.77
C ASP A 311 -9.76 0.34 -2.40
N LYS A 312 -9.43 -0.44 -1.35
CA LYS A 312 -8.05 -0.62 -0.86
C LYS A 312 -7.15 -1.35 -1.86
N ALA A 313 -7.68 -2.33 -2.60
CA ALA A 313 -6.90 -3.14 -3.52
C ALA A 313 -6.44 -2.31 -4.73
N GLU A 314 -7.29 -1.44 -5.24
CA GLU A 314 -6.95 -0.52 -6.31
C GLU A 314 -5.91 0.51 -5.86
N ALA A 315 -6.09 1.11 -4.67
CA ALA A 315 -5.08 2.00 -4.09
C ALA A 315 -3.72 1.29 -3.92
N ALA A 316 -3.72 0.06 -3.38
CA ALA A 316 -2.49 -0.71 -3.18
C ALA A 316 -1.80 -1.06 -4.51
N ALA A 317 -2.56 -1.43 -5.55
CA ALA A 317 -2.02 -1.73 -6.86
C ALA A 317 -1.35 -0.50 -7.50
N VAL A 318 -1.99 0.66 -7.42
CA VAL A 318 -1.43 1.92 -7.94
C VAL A 318 -0.17 2.31 -7.17
N VAL A 319 -0.17 2.26 -5.83
CA VAL A 319 1.03 2.54 -5.03
C VAL A 319 2.16 1.57 -5.35
N GLY A 320 1.85 0.27 -5.53
CA GLY A 320 2.83 -0.73 -5.93
C GLY A 320 3.48 -0.42 -7.28
N ALA A 321 2.67 -0.08 -8.29
CA ALA A 321 3.16 0.29 -9.62
C ALA A 321 4.02 1.57 -9.59
N LEU A 322 3.57 2.61 -8.88
CA LEU A 322 4.34 3.84 -8.69
C LEU A 322 5.70 3.56 -8.02
N GLY A 323 5.72 2.66 -7.03
CA GLY A 323 6.95 2.27 -6.33
C GLY A 323 7.99 1.62 -7.24
N VAL A 324 7.56 0.83 -8.24
CA VAL A 324 8.46 0.21 -9.23
C VAL A 324 9.16 1.28 -10.08
N GLU A 325 8.45 2.35 -10.42
CA GLU A 325 8.99 3.49 -11.19
C GLU A 325 9.75 4.51 -10.31
N GLY A 326 9.98 4.19 -9.02
CA GLY A 326 10.66 5.09 -8.09
C GLY A 326 9.83 6.29 -7.63
N LEU A 327 8.51 6.27 -7.87
CA LEU A 327 7.57 7.31 -7.45
C LEU A 327 7.01 6.99 -6.06
N SER A 328 7.40 7.77 -5.06
CA SER A 328 7.01 7.54 -3.66
C SER A 328 5.72 8.28 -3.29
N VAL A 329 4.71 7.51 -2.91
CA VAL A 329 3.42 7.98 -2.38
C VAL A 329 3.01 7.11 -1.18
N ASP A 330 2.02 7.56 -0.40
CA ASP A 330 1.50 6.80 0.75
C ASP A 330 0.00 6.54 0.60
N PHE A 331 -0.52 5.48 1.23
CA PHE A 331 -1.95 5.20 1.26
C PHE A 331 -2.41 4.61 2.59
N ARG A 332 -3.68 4.82 2.94
CA ARG A 332 -4.33 4.23 4.12
C ARG A 332 -5.72 3.75 3.77
N GLY A 333 -5.91 2.43 3.76
CA GLY A 333 -7.15 1.84 3.24
C GLY A 333 -7.30 2.22 1.77
N GLN A 334 -8.39 2.92 1.44
CA GLN A 334 -8.66 3.42 0.08
C GLN A 334 -8.18 4.87 -0.15
N LEU A 335 -7.51 5.50 0.82
CA LEU A 335 -7.09 6.90 0.71
C LEU A 335 -5.65 6.99 0.23
N LEU A 336 -5.43 7.48 -0.98
CA LEU A 336 -4.11 7.85 -1.49
C LEU A 336 -3.73 9.24 -0.95
N ARG A 337 -2.48 9.40 -0.54
CA ARG A 337 -1.97 10.61 0.12
C ARG A 337 -0.81 11.17 -0.68
N LEU A 338 -0.97 12.38 -1.19
CA LEU A 338 0.01 13.08 -2.03
C LEU A 338 0.44 14.36 -1.31
N SER A 339 1.74 14.58 -1.18
CA SER A 339 2.32 15.73 -0.47
C SER A 339 3.45 16.33 -1.31
N PRO A 340 3.12 17.11 -2.37
CA PRO A 340 4.13 17.66 -3.26
C PRO A 340 5.04 18.65 -2.51
N GLY A 341 6.33 18.31 -2.42
CA GLY A 341 7.33 19.10 -1.71
C GLY A 341 8.06 20.10 -2.61
N ASN A 342 9.00 20.84 -2.03
CA ASN A 342 9.77 21.90 -2.71
C ASN A 342 10.63 21.41 -3.88
N VAL A 343 10.90 20.10 -3.97
CA VAL A 343 11.67 19.48 -5.05
C VAL A 343 10.80 18.66 -6.01
N THR A 344 9.48 18.63 -5.78
CA THR A 344 8.54 17.93 -6.67
C THR A 344 8.35 18.73 -7.95
N LEU A 345 8.48 18.06 -9.09
CA LEU A 345 8.28 18.65 -10.41
C LEU A 345 6.84 18.43 -10.90
N LYS A 346 6.36 19.30 -11.78
CA LYS A 346 5.01 19.17 -12.38
C LYS A 346 4.92 17.92 -13.24
N GLU A 347 6.00 17.58 -13.93
CA GLU A 347 6.16 16.39 -14.76
C GLU A 347 5.97 15.12 -13.92
N THR A 348 6.63 15.04 -12.74
CA THR A 348 6.47 13.91 -11.82
C THR A 348 5.01 13.72 -11.38
N ILE A 349 4.26 14.80 -11.20
CA ILE A 349 2.82 14.71 -10.89
C ILE A 349 2.06 14.13 -12.10
N ASN A 350 2.37 14.57 -13.31
CA ASN A 350 1.74 13.99 -14.50
C ASN A 350 2.05 12.50 -14.62
N ASP A 351 3.31 12.09 -14.45
CA ASP A 351 3.74 10.69 -14.50
C ASP A 351 2.98 9.82 -13.48
N VAL A 352 2.83 10.31 -12.24
CA VAL A 352 2.03 9.63 -11.19
C VAL A 352 0.61 9.34 -11.68
N PHE A 353 -0.04 10.33 -12.29
CA PHE A 353 -1.43 10.19 -12.72
C PHE A 353 -1.58 9.43 -14.04
N ASP A 354 -0.63 9.55 -14.96
CA ASP A 354 -0.62 8.75 -16.19
C ASP A 354 -0.49 7.26 -15.85
N LEU A 355 0.43 6.90 -14.95
CA LEU A 355 0.56 5.51 -14.48
C LEU A 355 -0.66 5.06 -13.67
N THR A 356 -1.23 5.94 -12.85
CA THR A 356 -2.48 5.65 -12.12
C THR A 356 -3.60 5.28 -13.08
N ASP A 357 -3.83 6.07 -14.12
CA ASP A 357 -4.86 5.78 -15.14
C ASP A 357 -4.58 4.46 -15.86
N GLU A 358 -3.32 4.22 -16.26
CA GLU A 358 -2.93 2.97 -16.93
C GLU A 358 -3.26 1.74 -16.07
N VAL A 359 -2.89 1.77 -14.79
CA VAL A 359 -3.13 0.67 -13.84
C VAL A 359 -4.64 0.47 -13.63
N MET A 360 -5.39 1.55 -13.39
CA MET A 360 -6.84 1.48 -13.23
C MET A 360 -7.53 0.96 -14.50
N ALA A 361 -7.10 1.42 -15.68
CA ALA A 361 -7.64 0.97 -16.96
C ALA A 361 -7.28 -0.49 -17.27
N ARG A 362 -6.06 -0.95 -16.96
CA ARG A 362 -5.66 -2.36 -17.08
C ARG A 362 -6.51 -3.25 -16.19
N ARG A 363 -6.73 -2.85 -14.93
CA ARG A 363 -7.57 -3.60 -13.98
C ARG A 363 -9.04 -3.63 -14.41
N ARG A 364 -9.59 -2.52 -14.91
CA ARG A 364 -10.95 -2.47 -15.47
C ARG A 364 -11.12 -3.38 -16.70
N ARG A 365 -10.14 -3.40 -17.62
CA ARG A 365 -10.17 -4.24 -18.84
C ARG A 365 -10.03 -5.74 -18.55
N ARG A 366 -9.53 -6.12 -17.37
CA ARG A 366 -9.27 -7.52 -17.00
C ARG A 366 -10.54 -8.33 -16.71
N PHE A 367 -11.67 -7.68 -16.44
CA PHE A 367 -12.95 -8.35 -16.26
C PHE A 367 -13.61 -8.58 -17.63
N ALA A 368 -13.55 -9.83 -18.11
CA ALA A 368 -14.17 -10.25 -19.37
C ALA A 368 -15.65 -9.79 -19.40
N GLY A 369 -16.04 -9.06 -20.46
CA GLY A 369 -17.42 -8.57 -20.65
C GLY A 369 -17.62 -7.05 -20.51
N GLN A 370 -16.62 -6.27 -20.08
CA GLN A 370 -16.71 -4.79 -20.00
C GLN A 370 -15.79 -4.03 -20.98
N GLY A 371 -15.07 -4.74 -21.85
CA GLY A 371 -14.19 -4.12 -22.85
C GLY A 371 -14.96 -3.50 -24.01
N ALA A 372 -14.73 -2.21 -24.29
CA ALA A 372 -15.22 -1.54 -25.49
C ALA A 372 -14.44 -2.02 -26.73
N HIS A 373 -14.81 -3.15 -27.32
CA HIS A 373 -14.38 -3.47 -28.68
C HIS A 373 -15.23 -2.71 -29.70
N LYS A 374 -14.57 -2.03 -30.66
CA LYS A 374 -15.26 -1.50 -31.85
C LYS A 374 -15.95 -2.67 -32.54
N LYS A 375 -17.27 -2.58 -32.71
CA LYS A 375 -18.02 -3.47 -33.60
C LYS A 375 -17.50 -3.27 -35.02
N GLU A 376 -16.64 -4.16 -35.49
CA GLU A 376 -16.20 -4.19 -36.89
C GLU A 376 -17.17 -4.97 -37.79
N ASN A 377 -18.13 -5.71 -37.22
CA ASN A 377 -19.14 -6.48 -37.97
C ASN A 377 -20.58 -6.19 -37.54
N ASP A 378 -21.47 -6.14 -38.53
CA ASP A 378 -22.88 -5.75 -38.43
C ASP A 378 -23.81 -6.90 -37.94
N MET A 379 -23.25 -8.05 -37.56
CA MET A 379 -24.02 -9.20 -37.07
C MET A 379 -24.44 -9.00 -35.61
N SER A 380 -25.71 -9.29 -35.30
CA SER A 380 -26.17 -9.30 -33.91
C SER A 380 -25.61 -10.52 -33.15
N SER A 381 -25.55 -10.46 -31.81
CA SER A 381 -25.17 -11.62 -30.99
C SER A 381 -26.10 -12.82 -31.21
N SER A 382 -27.37 -12.58 -31.54
CA SER A 382 -28.33 -13.62 -31.89
C SER A 382 -27.94 -14.34 -33.18
N ASP A 383 -27.50 -13.60 -34.20
CA ASP A 383 -27.09 -14.17 -35.48
C ASP A 383 -25.80 -14.98 -35.34
N VAL A 384 -24.84 -14.49 -34.53
CA VAL A 384 -23.60 -15.20 -34.23
C VAL A 384 -23.86 -16.52 -33.51
N LEU A 385 -24.72 -16.53 -32.49
CA LEU A 385 -25.07 -17.76 -31.77
C LEU A 385 -25.84 -18.74 -32.66
N GLY A 386 -26.73 -18.24 -33.52
CA GLY A 386 -27.45 -19.06 -34.50
C GLY A 386 -26.49 -19.73 -35.50
N ALA A 387 -25.53 -18.97 -36.04
CA ALA A 387 -24.50 -19.50 -36.94
C ALA A 387 -23.60 -20.54 -36.25
N LEU A 388 -23.12 -20.24 -35.03
CA LEU A 388 -22.33 -21.17 -34.21
C LEU A 388 -23.11 -22.47 -33.98
N GLY A 389 -24.39 -22.39 -33.61
CA GLY A 389 -25.25 -23.56 -33.44
C GLY A 389 -25.35 -24.41 -34.71
N GLY A 390 -25.53 -23.78 -35.87
CA GLY A 390 -25.53 -24.47 -37.16
C GLY A 390 -24.19 -25.13 -37.50
N MET A 391 -23.07 -24.46 -37.20
CA MET A 391 -21.72 -24.97 -37.44
C MET A 391 -21.34 -26.13 -36.51
N LEU A 392 -21.84 -26.13 -35.26
CA LEU A 392 -21.69 -27.27 -34.35
C LEU A 392 -22.47 -28.49 -34.85
N LEU A 393 -23.70 -28.31 -35.35
CA LEU A 393 -24.52 -29.41 -35.87
C LEU A 393 -23.98 -30.00 -37.18
N SER A 394 -23.41 -29.17 -38.05
CA SER A 394 -22.78 -29.60 -39.31
C SER A 394 -21.40 -30.22 -39.11
N GLY A 395 -20.74 -29.92 -37.99
CA GLY A 395 -19.37 -30.34 -37.69
C GLY A 395 -18.29 -29.42 -38.29
N ASP A 396 -18.67 -28.27 -38.85
CA ASP A 396 -17.74 -27.23 -39.32
C ASP A 396 -17.03 -26.52 -38.15
N ILE A 397 -17.62 -26.60 -36.94
CA ILE A 397 -16.90 -26.38 -35.68
C ILE A 397 -16.88 -27.71 -34.93
N ARG A 398 -15.66 -28.17 -34.62
CA ARG A 398 -15.43 -29.39 -33.84
C ARG A 398 -15.21 -29.03 -32.38
N ILE A 399 -15.66 -29.91 -31.49
CA ILE A 399 -15.33 -29.85 -30.07
C ILE A 399 -14.16 -30.80 -29.83
N VAL A 400 -13.03 -30.25 -29.40
CA VAL A 400 -11.86 -31.02 -28.96
C VAL A 400 -11.92 -31.18 -27.45
N ASP A 401 -11.88 -32.42 -26.99
CA ASP A 401 -11.75 -32.75 -25.57
C ASP A 401 -10.30 -32.58 -25.14
N CYS A 402 -10.04 -31.61 -24.27
CA CYS A 402 -8.69 -31.28 -23.79
C CYS A 402 -8.43 -31.85 -22.39
N THR A 403 -9.23 -32.83 -21.95
CA THR A 403 -9.15 -33.42 -20.61
C THR A 403 -8.58 -34.84 -20.64
N ALA A 404 -7.62 -35.10 -19.76
CA ALA A 404 -7.13 -36.43 -19.44
C ALA A 404 -8.22 -37.28 -18.79
N GLN A 405 -8.22 -38.59 -19.06
CA GLN A 405 -9.13 -39.51 -18.39
C GLN A 405 -8.82 -39.56 -16.88
N LEU A 406 -9.84 -39.31 -16.06
CA LEU A 406 -9.75 -39.39 -14.60
C LEU A 406 -10.07 -40.81 -14.13
N GLY A 407 -9.21 -41.39 -13.30
CA GLY A 407 -9.37 -42.74 -12.75
C GLY A 407 -8.27 -43.10 -11.75
N PRO A 408 -8.27 -44.34 -11.21
CA PRO A 408 -7.31 -44.75 -10.17
C PRO A 408 -5.83 -44.62 -10.56
N ASP A 409 -5.52 -44.67 -11.86
CA ASP A 409 -4.17 -44.55 -12.39
C ASP A 409 -3.80 -43.10 -12.77
N THR A 410 -4.67 -42.12 -12.48
CA THR A 410 -4.37 -40.71 -12.73
C THR A 410 -3.09 -40.30 -11.98
N PRO A 411 -2.08 -39.73 -12.67
CA PRO A 411 -0.92 -39.16 -12.00
C PRO A 411 -1.34 -38.04 -11.05
N ILE A 412 -0.85 -38.09 -9.81
CA ILE A 412 -1.08 -37.08 -8.78
C ILE A 412 0.26 -36.47 -8.41
N ILE A 413 0.28 -35.15 -8.21
CA ILE A 413 1.47 -34.45 -7.75
C ILE A 413 1.93 -35.03 -6.41
N HIS A 414 3.24 -35.25 -6.30
CA HIS A 414 3.87 -35.71 -5.08
C HIS A 414 4.72 -34.57 -4.50
N LEU A 415 4.49 -34.28 -3.22
CA LEU A 415 5.16 -33.27 -2.43
C LEU A 415 5.93 -33.98 -1.30
N PRO A 416 7.11 -33.48 -0.90
CA PRO A 416 7.86 -34.05 0.21
C PRO A 416 7.00 -34.14 1.48
N GLU A 417 7.07 -35.26 2.21
CA GLU A 417 6.22 -35.51 3.40
C GLU A 417 6.37 -34.41 4.47
N ASP A 418 7.57 -33.83 4.60
CA ASP A 418 7.86 -32.73 5.54
C ASP A 418 7.39 -31.35 5.02
N PHE A 419 7.02 -31.24 3.75
CA PHE A 419 6.59 -30.00 3.11
C PHE A 419 5.07 -29.83 3.11
N ALA A 420 4.32 -30.86 2.71
CA ALA A 420 2.87 -30.79 2.61
C ALA A 420 2.20 -32.17 2.64
N VAL A 421 0.90 -32.18 2.95
CA VAL A 421 0.07 -33.38 2.83
C VAL A 421 -0.30 -33.59 1.36
N ASN A 422 0.04 -34.76 0.83
CA ASN A 422 -0.26 -35.13 -0.55
C ASN A 422 -1.76 -35.30 -0.81
N THR A 423 -2.19 -34.89 -2.01
CA THR A 423 -3.54 -35.13 -2.50
C THR A 423 -3.80 -36.64 -2.57
N PRO A 424 -4.96 -37.14 -2.11
CA PRO A 424 -5.25 -38.57 -2.17
C PRO A 424 -5.35 -39.04 -3.63
N GLN A 425 -4.97 -40.30 -3.87
CA GLN A 425 -5.21 -40.97 -5.14
C GLN A 425 -6.73 -41.01 -5.43
N VAL A 426 -7.08 -40.91 -6.71
CA VAL A 426 -8.47 -41.05 -7.15
C VAL A 426 -8.93 -42.48 -6.85
N GLU A 427 -10.06 -42.61 -6.16
CA GLU A 427 -10.69 -43.91 -5.92
C GLU A 427 -12.11 -43.90 -6.51
N ILE A 428 -12.50 -44.98 -7.19
CA ILE A 428 -13.85 -45.18 -7.72
C ILE A 428 -14.45 -46.39 -7.03
N HIS A 429 -15.52 -46.18 -6.27
CA HIS A 429 -16.16 -47.20 -5.46
C HIS A 429 -17.54 -47.52 -6.02
N LYS A 430 -17.75 -48.80 -6.34
CA LYS A 430 -19.04 -49.29 -6.81
C LYS A 430 -20.05 -49.32 -5.67
N ILE A 431 -21.25 -48.79 -5.94
CA ILE A 431 -22.43 -48.93 -5.09
C ILE A 431 -23.29 -50.06 -5.64
N SER A 432 -23.57 -50.07 -6.94
CA SER A 432 -24.37 -51.09 -7.62
C SER A 432 -24.00 -51.24 -9.09
N GLU A 433 -24.29 -52.40 -9.67
CA GLU A 433 -24.25 -52.62 -11.12
C GLU A 433 -25.34 -53.60 -11.57
N TYR A 434 -26.59 -53.13 -11.61
CA TYR A 434 -27.76 -53.93 -12.00
C TYR A 434 -27.93 -55.21 -11.15
N ASP A 435 -27.60 -55.11 -9.86
CA ASP A 435 -27.51 -56.20 -8.89
C ASP A 435 -28.50 -56.00 -7.72
N ALA A 436 -28.30 -56.71 -6.61
CA ALA A 436 -29.15 -56.62 -5.43
C ALA A 436 -29.09 -55.24 -4.74
N ASP A 437 -27.99 -54.50 -4.89
CA ASP A 437 -27.77 -53.19 -4.28
C ASP A 437 -28.31 -52.06 -5.17
N GLY A 438 -28.58 -52.34 -6.45
CA GLY A 438 -29.26 -51.44 -7.38
C GLY A 438 -29.71 -52.14 -8.66
N PRO A 439 -30.93 -52.69 -8.73
CA PRO A 439 -31.33 -53.61 -9.80
C PRO A 439 -31.57 -52.94 -11.17
N PHE A 440 -31.67 -51.62 -11.20
CA PHE A 440 -31.99 -50.86 -12.41
C PHE A 440 -30.89 -49.90 -12.85
N PHE A 441 -29.84 -49.71 -12.05
CA PHE A 441 -28.84 -48.68 -12.29
C PHE A 441 -27.45 -49.13 -11.83
N ALA A 442 -26.44 -48.69 -12.58
CA ALA A 442 -25.06 -48.71 -12.14
C ALA A 442 -24.73 -47.37 -11.48
N TRP A 443 -24.09 -47.40 -10.32
CA TRP A 443 -23.76 -46.19 -9.55
C TRP A 443 -22.41 -46.38 -8.86
N ASN A 444 -21.52 -45.41 -9.04
CA ASN A 444 -20.26 -45.31 -8.31
C ASN A 444 -20.21 -44.00 -7.49
N TRP A 445 -19.45 -43.99 -6.40
CA TRP A 445 -18.98 -42.74 -5.77
C TRP A 445 -17.46 -42.63 -5.90
N MET A 446 -16.93 -41.42 -5.75
CA MET A 446 -15.51 -41.14 -5.95
C MET A 446 -14.90 -40.46 -4.72
N LYS A 447 -13.67 -40.83 -4.40
CA LYS A 447 -12.78 -40.02 -3.57
C LYS A 447 -11.83 -39.27 -4.49
N LEU A 448 -11.83 -37.95 -4.39
CA LEU A 448 -11.25 -37.08 -5.40
C LEU A 448 -10.70 -35.81 -4.76
N GLY A 449 -9.47 -35.43 -5.11
CA GLY A 449 -8.91 -34.12 -4.77
C GLY A 449 -9.33 -33.04 -5.77
N GLU A 450 -9.34 -31.79 -5.33
CA GLU A 450 -9.68 -30.63 -6.17
C GLU A 450 -8.67 -30.41 -7.31
N HIS A 451 -7.41 -30.80 -7.11
CA HIS A 451 -6.30 -30.60 -8.05
C HIS A 451 -5.82 -31.94 -8.64
N SER A 452 -6.76 -32.78 -9.08
CA SER A 452 -6.50 -34.11 -9.66
C SER A 452 -6.78 -34.16 -11.16
N GLY A 453 -5.89 -34.79 -11.93
CA GLY A 453 -6.03 -34.92 -13.39
C GLY A 453 -5.96 -33.57 -14.10
N THR A 454 -6.70 -33.40 -15.20
CA THR A 454 -6.91 -32.07 -15.78
C THR A 454 -7.73 -31.22 -14.83
N HIS A 455 -7.13 -30.16 -14.29
CA HIS A 455 -7.75 -29.37 -13.25
C HIS A 455 -7.56 -27.86 -13.45
N PHE A 456 -8.39 -27.12 -12.73
CA PHE A 456 -8.48 -25.67 -12.70
C PHE A 456 -8.00 -25.16 -11.35
N ASP A 457 -7.10 -24.20 -11.35
CA ASP A 457 -6.66 -23.50 -10.15
C ASP A 457 -7.38 -22.17 -10.05
N ALA A 458 -8.24 -22.04 -9.03
CA ALA A 458 -8.89 -20.79 -8.70
C ALA A 458 -7.90 -19.85 -7.96
N PRO A 459 -8.09 -18.52 -7.97
CA PRO A 459 -7.19 -17.58 -7.33
C PRO A 459 -6.89 -17.89 -5.85
N HIS A 460 -7.86 -18.43 -5.11
CA HIS A 460 -7.67 -18.79 -3.71
C HIS A 460 -6.74 -20.00 -3.48
N HIS A 461 -6.41 -20.76 -4.53
CA HIS A 461 -5.48 -21.89 -4.46
C HIS A 461 -4.11 -21.51 -3.89
N TRP A 462 -3.65 -20.29 -4.14
CA TRP A 462 -2.33 -19.84 -3.72
C TRP A 462 -2.39 -18.63 -2.79
N ILE A 463 -1.40 -18.51 -1.90
CA ILE A 463 -1.35 -17.47 -0.86
C ILE A 463 -1.45 -16.04 -1.43
N SER A 464 -0.99 -15.83 -2.66
CA SER A 464 -1.04 -14.53 -3.33
C SER A 464 -2.44 -14.13 -3.79
N GLY A 465 -3.36 -15.08 -3.97
CA GLY A 465 -4.76 -14.83 -4.36
C GLY A 465 -5.78 -15.03 -3.24
N LYS A 466 -5.35 -15.34 -2.01
CA LYS A 466 -6.23 -15.62 -0.85
C LYS A 466 -7.22 -14.49 -0.49
N ASP A 467 -6.96 -13.25 -0.91
CA ASP A 467 -7.77 -12.09 -0.53
C ASP A 467 -8.80 -11.70 -1.62
N HIS A 468 -8.88 -12.43 -2.73
CA HIS A 468 -9.91 -12.22 -3.77
C HIS A 468 -11.23 -12.86 -3.34
N ALA A 469 -12.27 -12.02 -3.16
CA ALA A 469 -13.59 -12.48 -2.73
C ALA A 469 -14.28 -13.39 -3.78
N ASP A 470 -13.96 -13.21 -5.06
CA ASP A 470 -14.41 -14.04 -6.19
C ASP A 470 -13.37 -15.12 -6.58
N GLY A 471 -12.45 -15.44 -5.66
CA GLY A 471 -11.31 -16.32 -5.91
C GLY A 471 -11.58 -17.82 -5.80
N PHE A 472 -12.83 -18.25 -5.57
CA PHE A 472 -13.21 -19.65 -5.43
C PHE A 472 -14.01 -20.16 -6.63
N THR A 473 -14.05 -21.47 -6.84
CA THR A 473 -14.78 -22.07 -7.97
C THR A 473 -16.30 -21.84 -7.92
N ASP A 474 -16.87 -21.57 -6.73
CA ASP A 474 -18.28 -21.24 -6.56
C ASP A 474 -18.61 -19.73 -6.65
N THR A 475 -17.61 -18.87 -6.50
CA THR A 475 -17.78 -17.39 -6.50
C THR A 475 -17.23 -16.69 -7.73
N LEU A 476 -16.36 -17.35 -8.51
CA LEU A 476 -15.77 -16.76 -9.71
C LEU A 476 -16.81 -16.37 -10.78
N ASP A 477 -16.47 -15.37 -11.59
CA ASP A 477 -17.32 -14.93 -12.70
C ASP A 477 -17.24 -15.91 -13.88
N MET A 478 -18.36 -16.56 -14.16
CA MET A 478 -18.53 -17.52 -15.25
C MET A 478 -18.33 -16.93 -16.64
N GLN A 479 -18.37 -15.60 -16.80
CA GLN A 479 -18.05 -14.95 -18.08
C GLN A 479 -16.59 -15.18 -18.50
N ARG A 480 -15.71 -15.51 -17.54
CA ARG A 480 -14.26 -15.64 -17.71
C ARG A 480 -13.80 -17.07 -18.04
N ILE A 481 -14.66 -18.07 -17.87
CA ILE A 481 -14.28 -19.49 -18.07
C ILE A 481 -14.28 -19.92 -19.54
N MET A 482 -14.86 -19.11 -20.43
CA MET A 482 -14.91 -19.35 -21.87
C MET A 482 -14.35 -18.15 -22.62
N ALA A 483 -13.20 -18.31 -23.27
CA ALA A 483 -12.54 -17.24 -24.01
C ALA A 483 -11.69 -17.79 -25.18
N PRO A 484 -11.33 -16.94 -26.17
CA PRO A 484 -10.36 -17.33 -27.19
C PRO A 484 -9.07 -17.82 -26.55
N VAL A 485 -8.42 -18.82 -27.17
CA VAL A 485 -7.17 -19.40 -26.67
C VAL A 485 -6.04 -19.26 -27.68
N ASN A 486 -4.87 -18.90 -27.18
CA ASN A 486 -3.61 -18.83 -27.91
C ASN A 486 -2.77 -20.06 -27.56
N VAL A 487 -2.45 -20.89 -28.55
CA VAL A 487 -1.65 -22.11 -28.38
C VAL A 487 -0.21 -21.88 -28.83
N ILE A 488 0.71 -21.89 -27.87
CA ILE A 488 2.14 -21.73 -28.12
C ILE A 488 2.79 -23.11 -28.18
N ASP A 489 3.17 -23.52 -29.38
CA ASP A 489 3.77 -24.84 -29.63
C ASP A 489 5.26 -24.87 -29.28
N CYS A 490 5.57 -25.61 -28.22
CA CYS A 490 6.90 -25.87 -27.71
C CYS A 490 7.25 -27.37 -27.74
N SER A 491 6.45 -28.20 -28.42
CA SER A 491 6.56 -29.67 -28.37
C SER A 491 7.94 -30.19 -28.78
N ALA A 492 8.53 -29.65 -29.85
CA ALA A 492 9.87 -30.04 -30.30
C ALA A 492 10.97 -29.67 -29.30
N GLN A 493 10.83 -28.50 -28.65
CA GLN A 493 11.78 -28.02 -27.66
C GLN A 493 11.66 -28.82 -26.35
N SER A 494 10.43 -29.13 -25.94
CA SER A 494 10.14 -29.99 -24.78
C SER A 494 10.57 -31.43 -24.98
N GLU A 495 10.53 -31.97 -26.19
CA GLU A 495 11.08 -33.30 -26.51
C GLU A 495 12.61 -33.31 -26.42
N ALA A 496 13.27 -32.23 -26.88
CA ALA A 496 14.72 -32.11 -26.82
C ALA A 496 15.26 -31.83 -25.40
N ASN A 497 14.47 -31.13 -24.58
CA ASN A 497 14.82 -30.77 -23.21
C ASN A 497 13.57 -30.75 -22.33
N ASN A 498 13.49 -31.71 -21.39
CA ASN A 498 12.40 -31.78 -20.42
C ASN A 498 12.33 -30.54 -19.51
N ASP A 499 13.43 -29.80 -19.33
CA ASP A 499 13.47 -28.55 -18.55
C ASP A 499 13.36 -27.29 -19.44
N PHE A 500 12.80 -27.43 -20.65
CA PHE A 500 12.63 -26.28 -21.55
C PHE A 500 11.75 -25.20 -20.91
N LEU A 501 12.24 -23.95 -20.97
CA LEU A 501 11.52 -22.78 -20.49
C LEU A 501 11.12 -21.87 -21.65
N LEU A 502 9.82 -21.58 -21.77
CA LEU A 502 9.28 -20.60 -22.70
C LEU A 502 9.63 -19.19 -22.23
N THR A 503 10.31 -18.42 -23.08
CA THR A 503 10.75 -17.04 -22.78
C THR A 503 9.84 -15.97 -23.38
N VAL A 504 9.96 -14.73 -22.90
CA VAL A 504 9.23 -13.56 -23.42
C VAL A 504 9.49 -13.35 -24.91
N GLU A 505 10.73 -13.52 -25.36
CA GLU A 505 11.13 -13.33 -26.77
C GLU A 505 10.40 -14.31 -27.67
N GLN A 506 10.27 -15.57 -27.24
CA GLN A 506 9.56 -16.60 -28.01
C GLN A 506 8.06 -16.34 -28.08
N VAL A 507 7.46 -15.83 -26.99
CA VAL A 507 6.06 -15.36 -27.02
C VAL A 507 5.90 -14.21 -28.02
N LYS A 508 6.81 -13.24 -28.03
CA LYS A 508 6.78 -12.12 -28.98
C LYS A 508 6.96 -12.58 -30.42
N GLU A 509 7.85 -13.54 -30.68
CA GLU A 509 8.01 -14.15 -32.00
C GLU A 509 6.73 -14.86 -32.46
N TRP A 510 6.06 -15.55 -31.53
CA TRP A 510 4.76 -16.16 -31.77
C TRP A 510 3.69 -15.10 -32.10
N GLU A 511 3.63 -13.99 -31.37
CA GLU A 511 2.71 -12.87 -31.61
C GLU A 511 2.94 -12.22 -32.99
N VAL A 512 4.21 -12.06 -33.39
CA VAL A 512 4.55 -11.56 -34.74
C VAL A 512 4.01 -12.50 -35.83
N LYS A 513 4.03 -13.81 -35.59
CA LYS A 513 3.61 -14.81 -36.58
C LYS A 513 2.10 -15.02 -36.65
N TYR A 514 1.41 -14.99 -35.51
CA TYR A 514 -0.01 -15.39 -35.40
C TYR A 514 -0.94 -14.27 -34.90
N GLY A 515 -0.39 -13.11 -34.54
CA GLY A 515 -1.07 -11.93 -34.05
C GLY A 515 -1.04 -11.80 -32.52
N GLU A 516 -1.13 -10.55 -32.04
CA GLU A 516 -1.08 -10.15 -30.63
C GLU A 516 -1.99 -10.95 -29.69
N ILE A 517 -1.49 -11.34 -28.51
CA ILE A 517 -2.33 -11.90 -27.44
C ILE A 517 -3.18 -10.75 -26.86
N ASN A 518 -4.49 -10.88 -26.92
CA ASN A 518 -5.41 -9.83 -26.49
C ASN A 518 -5.85 -10.00 -25.02
N PRO A 519 -6.25 -8.91 -24.34
CA PRO A 519 -6.82 -8.99 -23.01
C PRO A 519 -8.03 -9.94 -22.94
N GLY A 520 -8.10 -10.74 -21.88
CA GLY A 520 -9.17 -11.70 -21.64
C GLY A 520 -9.01 -13.04 -22.38
N GLU A 521 -7.99 -13.21 -23.21
CA GLU A 521 -7.72 -14.49 -23.88
C GLU A 521 -6.97 -15.47 -22.95
N TRP A 522 -7.14 -16.76 -23.20
CA TRP A 522 -6.32 -17.82 -22.60
C TRP A 522 -4.99 -17.95 -23.35
N VAL A 523 -3.96 -18.38 -22.63
CA VAL A 523 -2.70 -18.80 -23.24
C VAL A 523 -2.35 -20.19 -22.73
N VAL A 524 -2.09 -21.12 -23.65
CA VAL A 524 -1.69 -22.49 -23.29
C VAL A 524 -0.40 -22.90 -23.99
N MET A 525 0.44 -23.62 -23.27
CA MET A 525 1.69 -24.17 -23.79
C MET A 525 1.48 -25.62 -24.23
N ARG A 526 1.64 -25.88 -25.53
CA ARG A 526 1.67 -27.23 -26.07
C ARG A 526 3.09 -27.78 -25.95
N THR A 527 3.22 -28.90 -25.25
CA THR A 527 4.50 -29.58 -24.97
C THR A 527 4.47 -31.06 -25.37
N ASP A 528 3.30 -31.58 -25.76
CA ASP A 528 2.99 -33.00 -25.95
C ASP A 528 3.32 -33.85 -24.69
N TRP A 529 3.31 -33.23 -23.50
CA TRP A 529 3.61 -33.91 -22.24
C TRP A 529 2.55 -34.95 -21.87
N ASP A 530 1.32 -34.73 -22.30
CA ASP A 530 0.17 -35.63 -22.12
C ASP A 530 0.40 -37.04 -22.67
N LYS A 531 1.30 -37.22 -23.66
CA LYS A 531 1.69 -38.54 -24.15
C LYS A 531 2.30 -39.44 -23.07
N ARG A 532 2.75 -38.87 -21.95
CA ARG A 532 3.32 -39.58 -20.79
C ARG A 532 2.29 -39.96 -19.72
N SER A 533 1.03 -39.51 -19.84
CA SER A 533 0.02 -39.61 -18.77
C SER A 533 -0.39 -41.04 -18.39
N HIS A 534 0.00 -42.04 -19.18
CA HIS A 534 -0.25 -43.45 -18.94
C HIS A 534 0.72 -44.06 -17.92
N ASP A 535 1.81 -43.36 -17.58
CA ASP A 535 2.82 -43.80 -16.64
C ASP A 535 3.13 -42.66 -15.66
N PRO A 536 2.71 -42.75 -14.38
CA PRO A 536 2.95 -41.71 -13.39
C PRO A 536 4.42 -41.35 -13.19
N VAL A 537 5.34 -42.32 -13.33
CA VAL A 537 6.78 -42.07 -13.17
C VAL A 537 7.30 -41.22 -14.32
N LEU A 538 6.91 -41.54 -15.56
CA LEU A 538 7.28 -40.74 -16.73
C LEU A 538 6.59 -39.37 -16.75
N PHE A 539 5.36 -39.28 -16.24
CA PHE A 539 4.58 -38.03 -16.26
C PHE A 539 5.09 -37.01 -15.23
N LEU A 540 5.36 -37.47 -14.01
CA LEU A 540 5.93 -36.62 -12.95
C LEU A 540 7.41 -36.33 -13.21
N ASN A 541 8.15 -37.28 -13.78
CA ASN A 541 9.56 -37.16 -14.13
C ASN A 541 10.40 -36.57 -12.99
N GLU A 542 10.22 -37.11 -11.78
CA GLU A 542 10.93 -36.67 -10.57
C GLU A 542 12.42 -37.04 -10.62
N ASP A 543 13.25 -36.20 -10.00
CA ASP A 543 14.67 -36.52 -9.83
C ASP A 543 14.82 -37.84 -9.04
N PRO A 544 15.64 -38.80 -9.53
CA PRO A 544 15.91 -40.03 -8.81
C PRO A 544 16.72 -39.83 -7.51
N ASP A 545 17.39 -38.69 -7.32
CA ASP A 545 18.07 -38.34 -6.08
C ASP A 545 17.09 -37.68 -5.10
N PRO A 546 16.77 -38.31 -3.95
CA PRO A 546 15.88 -37.75 -2.94
C PRO A 546 16.42 -36.48 -2.25
N HIS A 547 17.63 -36.04 -2.59
CA HIS A 547 18.28 -34.82 -2.11
C HIS A 547 18.45 -33.72 -3.18
N GLU A 548 18.13 -34.00 -4.46
CA GLU A 548 18.06 -32.99 -5.52
C GLU A 548 16.58 -32.63 -5.77
N ASP A 549 16.23 -31.38 -5.51
CA ASP A 549 14.82 -30.99 -5.42
C ASP A 549 14.18 -30.72 -6.80
N GLY A 550 13.30 -31.60 -7.28
CA GLY A 550 12.24 -31.24 -8.23
C GLY A 550 11.78 -32.28 -9.26
N SER A 551 10.65 -31.99 -9.89
CA SER A 551 10.21 -32.66 -11.13
C SER A 551 10.87 -32.00 -12.34
N HIS A 552 11.11 -32.76 -13.41
CA HIS A 552 11.68 -32.23 -14.66
C HIS A 552 10.59 -32.16 -15.73
N SER A 553 9.92 -31.01 -15.81
CA SER A 553 8.88 -30.76 -16.82
C SER A 553 8.95 -29.32 -17.33
N PRO A 554 8.61 -29.09 -18.61
CA PRO A 554 8.75 -27.79 -19.24
C PRO A 554 7.73 -26.80 -18.69
N GLY A 555 8.04 -25.51 -18.80
CA GLY A 555 7.13 -24.46 -18.36
C GLY A 555 7.59 -23.08 -18.78
N PRO A 556 7.05 -22.01 -18.18
CA PRO A 556 7.43 -20.64 -18.51
C PRO A 556 8.60 -20.14 -17.63
N THR A 557 9.37 -19.15 -18.10
CA THR A 557 10.22 -18.35 -17.20
C THR A 557 9.37 -17.41 -16.33
N THR A 558 9.94 -16.88 -15.24
CA THR A 558 9.29 -15.87 -14.39
C THR A 558 8.83 -14.65 -15.21
N GLU A 559 9.72 -14.15 -16.07
CA GLU A 559 9.48 -12.97 -16.90
C GLU A 559 8.41 -13.25 -17.96
N CYS A 560 8.34 -14.48 -18.46
CA CYS A 560 7.33 -14.90 -19.43
C CYS A 560 5.92 -14.79 -18.84
N ILE A 561 5.70 -15.32 -17.63
CA ILE A 561 4.39 -15.19 -16.96
C ILE A 561 4.05 -13.73 -16.67
N ASP A 562 4.99 -12.94 -16.17
CA ASP A 562 4.72 -11.53 -15.88
C ASP A 562 4.37 -10.75 -17.16
N TYR A 563 5.07 -11.04 -18.27
CA TYR A 563 4.74 -10.50 -19.59
C TYR A 563 3.32 -10.90 -20.03
N LEU A 564 2.95 -12.17 -19.95
CA LEU A 564 1.60 -12.62 -20.33
C LEU A 564 0.52 -11.95 -19.46
N LEU A 565 0.75 -11.81 -18.16
CA LEU A 565 -0.15 -11.09 -17.27
C LEU A 565 -0.24 -9.59 -17.60
N SER A 566 0.85 -8.99 -18.10
CA SER A 566 0.86 -7.61 -18.62
C SER A 566 -0.10 -7.44 -19.81
N LYS A 567 -0.30 -8.49 -20.62
CA LYS A 567 -1.27 -8.51 -21.72
C LYS A 567 -2.73 -8.63 -21.24
N GLY A 568 -2.95 -8.92 -19.96
CA GLY A 568 -4.28 -9.03 -19.37
C GLY A 568 -5.00 -10.33 -19.69
N ILE A 569 -4.26 -11.44 -19.84
CA ILE A 569 -4.82 -12.78 -20.07
C ILE A 569 -5.78 -13.19 -18.94
N VAL A 570 -6.74 -14.06 -19.26
CA VAL A 570 -7.67 -14.60 -18.26
C VAL A 570 -7.04 -15.72 -17.43
N GLY A 571 -6.11 -16.46 -18.03
CA GLY A 571 -5.37 -17.52 -17.38
C GLY A 571 -4.35 -18.19 -18.28
N TRP A 572 -3.56 -19.06 -17.66
CA TRP A 572 -2.43 -19.78 -18.27
C TRP A 572 -2.63 -21.29 -18.10
N GLY A 573 -2.22 -22.08 -19.09
CA GLY A 573 -2.32 -23.53 -19.01
C GLY A 573 -1.18 -24.31 -19.67
N THR A 574 -1.00 -25.55 -19.23
CA THR A 574 0.01 -26.49 -19.77
C THR A 574 -0.49 -27.94 -19.68
N GLN A 575 0.23 -28.85 -20.33
CA GLN A 575 -0.02 -30.29 -20.32
C GLN A 575 0.70 -31.02 -19.16
N CYS A 576 1.53 -30.30 -18.40
CA CYS A 576 2.29 -30.82 -17.26
C CYS A 576 1.44 -30.87 -15.97
N ILE A 577 1.94 -31.56 -14.94
CA ILE A 577 1.19 -31.82 -13.68
C ILE A 577 0.79 -30.54 -12.94
N GLY A 578 1.56 -29.46 -13.07
CA GLY A 578 1.29 -28.14 -12.52
C GLY A 578 1.47 -27.03 -13.56
N THR A 579 1.03 -25.81 -13.23
CA THR A 579 1.12 -24.64 -14.14
C THR A 579 2.54 -24.10 -14.31
N ASP A 580 3.39 -24.36 -13.33
CA ASP A 580 4.81 -24.03 -13.30
C ASP A 580 5.69 -25.09 -13.98
N ALA A 581 6.90 -24.71 -14.38
CA ALA A 581 7.94 -25.67 -14.73
C ALA A 581 8.27 -26.56 -13.52
N GLY A 582 8.65 -27.82 -13.72
CA GLY A 582 8.89 -28.75 -12.61
C GLY A 582 9.99 -28.28 -11.64
N MET A 583 10.99 -27.54 -12.15
CA MET A 583 12.09 -26.98 -11.36
C MET A 583 11.79 -25.59 -10.76
N ALA A 584 10.55 -25.12 -10.85
CA ALA A 584 10.17 -23.75 -10.46
C ALA A 584 10.36 -23.43 -8.97
N GLY A 585 10.52 -24.43 -8.10
CA GLY A 585 10.93 -24.21 -6.70
C GLY A 585 12.28 -23.50 -6.57
N LYS A 586 13.13 -23.58 -7.60
CA LYS A 586 14.45 -22.91 -7.65
C LYS A 586 14.39 -21.51 -8.28
N PHE A 587 13.22 -21.05 -8.74
CA PHE A 587 13.09 -19.75 -9.42
C PHE A 587 12.95 -18.62 -8.39
N SER A 588 12.96 -17.37 -8.87
CA SER A 588 12.74 -16.18 -8.04
C SER A 588 11.58 -15.35 -8.61
N PRO A 589 10.45 -15.22 -7.90
CA PRO A 589 10.07 -16.02 -6.72
C PRO A 589 9.90 -17.51 -7.10
N PRO A 590 9.96 -18.44 -6.13
CA PRO A 590 9.66 -19.84 -6.40
C PRO A 590 8.21 -19.98 -6.87
N TYR A 591 7.94 -20.88 -7.82
CA TYR A 591 6.61 -21.09 -8.41
C TYR A 591 5.98 -19.79 -8.96
N PRO A 592 6.63 -19.11 -9.92
CA PRO A 592 6.19 -17.81 -10.40
C PRO A 592 4.82 -17.85 -11.10
N ALA A 593 4.45 -18.95 -11.79
CA ALA A 593 3.15 -19.08 -12.42
C ALA A 593 2.03 -19.00 -11.37
N HIS A 594 2.07 -19.86 -10.34
CA HIS A 594 1.08 -19.80 -9.27
C HIS A 594 1.09 -18.44 -8.55
N ASN A 595 2.27 -17.93 -8.16
CA ASN A 595 2.36 -16.67 -7.44
C ASN A 595 1.74 -15.51 -8.23
N TYR A 596 2.10 -15.39 -9.51
CA TYR A 596 1.71 -14.23 -10.30
C TYR A 596 0.29 -14.36 -10.86
N LEU A 597 -0.14 -15.54 -11.31
CA LEU A 597 -1.51 -15.76 -11.78
C LEU A 597 -2.50 -15.38 -10.68
N HIS A 598 -2.31 -15.94 -9.48
CA HIS A 598 -3.30 -15.80 -8.41
C HIS A 598 -3.23 -14.43 -7.70
N ARG A 599 -2.04 -13.80 -7.63
CA ARG A 599 -1.89 -12.37 -7.25
C ARG A 599 -2.83 -11.49 -8.08
N ASP A 600 -2.88 -11.81 -9.36
CA ASP A 600 -3.55 -11.04 -10.39
C ASP A 600 -5.00 -11.47 -10.66
N ASN A 601 -5.56 -12.34 -9.81
CA ASN A 601 -6.88 -12.93 -9.93
C ASN A 601 -7.08 -13.75 -11.22
N CYS A 602 -6.02 -14.29 -11.83
CA CYS A 602 -6.06 -15.14 -13.02
C CYS A 602 -6.12 -16.64 -12.66
N PHE A 603 -6.46 -17.45 -13.65
CA PHE A 603 -6.68 -18.89 -13.50
C PHE A 603 -5.50 -19.74 -14.01
N GLY A 604 -5.30 -20.89 -13.38
CA GLY A 604 -4.34 -21.91 -13.82
C GLY A 604 -5.05 -23.12 -14.42
N LEU A 605 -4.45 -23.74 -15.45
CA LEU A 605 -4.87 -25.02 -16.01
C LEU A 605 -3.70 -25.99 -16.10
N ALA A 606 -3.85 -27.17 -15.54
CA ALA A 606 -2.81 -28.20 -15.55
C ALA A 606 -3.32 -29.49 -16.18
N SER A 607 -2.37 -30.32 -16.63
CA SER A 607 -2.61 -31.63 -17.23
C SER A 607 -3.62 -31.61 -18.39
N LEU A 608 -3.58 -30.57 -19.23
CA LEU A 608 -4.35 -30.52 -20.47
C LEU A 608 -3.88 -31.60 -21.46
N CYS A 609 -4.78 -32.09 -22.30
CA CYS A 609 -4.49 -33.04 -23.37
C CYS A 609 -4.88 -32.50 -24.74
N ASN A 610 -4.40 -33.16 -25.81
CA ASN A 610 -4.84 -32.93 -27.19
C ASN A 610 -4.65 -31.49 -27.70
N LEU A 611 -3.68 -30.74 -27.15
CA LEU A 611 -3.40 -29.37 -27.59
C LEU A 611 -2.84 -29.33 -29.03
N ASP A 612 -2.35 -30.44 -29.56
CA ASP A 612 -1.95 -30.63 -30.95
C ASP A 612 -3.12 -30.49 -31.94
N GLN A 613 -4.36 -30.64 -31.47
CA GLN A 613 -5.57 -30.52 -32.29
C GLN A 613 -6.12 -29.09 -32.36
N LEU A 614 -5.54 -28.14 -31.61
CA LEU A 614 -5.95 -26.74 -31.60
C LEU A 614 -5.04 -25.92 -32.54
N PRO A 615 -5.59 -24.97 -33.31
CA PRO A 615 -4.79 -24.02 -34.06
C PRO A 615 -4.06 -23.06 -33.10
N PRO A 616 -2.96 -22.41 -33.54
CA PRO A 616 -2.31 -21.36 -32.76
C PRO A 616 -3.30 -20.27 -32.30
N LYS A 617 -4.25 -19.88 -33.16
CA LYS A 617 -5.27 -18.89 -32.86
C LYS A 617 -6.61 -19.24 -33.51
N GLY A 618 -7.70 -18.71 -32.97
CA GLY A 618 -9.05 -18.87 -33.53
C GLY A 618 -9.87 -19.99 -32.91
N ALA A 619 -9.34 -20.67 -31.90
CA ALA A 619 -10.11 -21.57 -31.04
C ALA A 619 -10.68 -20.84 -29.83
N ILE A 620 -11.75 -21.37 -29.24
CA ILE A 620 -12.33 -20.91 -27.97
C ILE A 620 -12.17 -22.04 -26.95
N LEU A 621 -11.49 -21.77 -25.84
CA LEU A 621 -11.34 -22.72 -24.74
C LEU A 621 -12.44 -22.49 -23.69
N ILE A 622 -13.03 -23.59 -23.21
CA ILE A 622 -14.00 -23.65 -22.13
C ILE A 622 -13.38 -24.45 -21.00
N ALA A 623 -13.04 -23.79 -19.90
CA ALA A 623 -12.46 -24.38 -18.71
C ALA A 623 -13.45 -24.27 -17.54
N ALA A 624 -14.40 -25.20 -17.47
CA ALA A 624 -15.51 -25.14 -16.53
C ALA A 624 -15.25 -25.98 -15.25
N PRO A 625 -14.94 -25.34 -14.10
CA PRO A 625 -14.81 -26.05 -12.84
C PRO A 625 -16.17 -26.50 -12.29
N LEU A 626 -16.15 -27.55 -11.45
CA LEU A 626 -17.29 -27.87 -10.61
C LEU A 626 -17.53 -26.71 -9.63
N LYS A 627 -18.81 -26.43 -9.36
CA LYS A 627 -19.21 -25.43 -8.39
C LYS A 627 -19.09 -25.99 -6.96
N ILE A 628 -17.89 -25.96 -6.40
CA ILE A 628 -17.56 -26.51 -5.07
C ILE A 628 -17.60 -25.38 -4.04
N ASP A 629 -18.28 -25.58 -2.92
CA ASP A 629 -18.36 -24.60 -1.82
C ASP A 629 -16.96 -24.26 -1.30
N ASN A 630 -16.54 -23.01 -1.48
CA ASN A 630 -15.16 -22.54 -1.24
C ASN A 630 -14.08 -23.37 -1.95
N GLY A 631 -14.37 -23.90 -3.14
CA GLY A 631 -13.42 -24.71 -3.88
C GLY A 631 -12.20 -23.89 -4.32
N THR A 632 -11.03 -24.37 -3.95
CA THR A 632 -9.72 -23.78 -4.30
C THR A 632 -9.25 -24.24 -5.69
N GLY A 633 -9.74 -25.38 -6.14
CA GLY A 633 -9.60 -25.85 -7.51
C GLY A 633 -10.74 -26.77 -7.89
N SER A 634 -10.61 -27.40 -9.05
CA SER A 634 -11.55 -28.43 -9.47
C SER A 634 -10.99 -29.27 -10.62
N PRO A 635 -11.19 -30.61 -10.63
CA PRO A 635 -11.06 -31.40 -11.85
C PRO A 635 -12.09 -30.93 -12.87
N ILE A 636 -11.68 -30.75 -14.12
CA ILE A 636 -12.51 -30.13 -15.16
C ILE A 636 -12.63 -30.96 -16.41
N ARG A 637 -13.73 -30.74 -17.13
CA ARG A 637 -13.87 -31.11 -18.54
C ARG A 637 -13.54 -29.91 -19.43
N ALA A 638 -12.26 -29.71 -19.70
CA ALA A 638 -11.76 -28.69 -20.62
C ALA A 638 -12.11 -29.05 -22.07
N MET A 639 -12.73 -28.12 -22.79
CA MET A 639 -13.15 -28.32 -24.17
C MET A 639 -12.75 -27.13 -25.03
N ALA A 640 -12.35 -27.37 -26.28
CA ALA A 640 -12.06 -26.32 -27.24
C ALA A 640 -12.98 -26.38 -28.45
N LEU A 641 -13.58 -25.26 -28.83
CA LEU A 641 -14.27 -25.09 -30.10
C LEU A 641 -13.24 -24.73 -31.17
N VAL A 642 -13.10 -25.58 -32.18
CA VAL A 642 -12.08 -25.45 -33.22
C VAL A 642 -12.74 -25.42 -34.60
N PRO A 643 -12.45 -24.41 -35.44
CA PRO A 643 -12.93 -24.42 -36.82
C PRO A 643 -12.33 -25.58 -37.59
N LYS A 644 -13.12 -26.19 -38.46
CA LYS A 644 -12.64 -27.22 -39.39
C LYS A 644 -11.86 -26.54 -40.51
N CYS A 645 -10.55 -26.76 -40.56
CA CYS A 645 -9.69 -26.33 -41.66
C CYS A 645 -9.98 -27.08 -42.95
#